data_AF-A0A956YG31-F1
#
_entry.id   AF-A0A956YG31-F1
#
_cell.length_a   1.000
_cell.length_b   1.000
_cell.length_c   1.000
_cell.angle_alpha   90.00
_cell.angle_beta   90.00
_cell.angle_gamma   90.00
#
_symmetry.space_group_name_H-M   'P 1'
#
loop_
_entity.id
_entity.type
_entity.pdbx_description
1 polymer ?
#
loop_
_entity_poly.entity_id
_entity_poly.type
_entity_poly.pdbx_seq_one_letter_code
_entity_poly.pdbx_strand_id
1 'polypeptide(L)'
;MSTVLKWIARIVGVLLALLLIIFVVAAAIPAQADPDVGDDHGAGASSVQPSYTGLQREFPALNETAVNPTTDAKAELGYLLFFDPVLSENNDIACATCHQPDLGFSDGRSTAIGPNGTALSRNTPGLWNVGYAQNLFWDGRLDSLEAQSEVPLTHPDEMGVSDTAALVAEIAAISEYETMFNAVFADGVTLENIENALAAFQRTLITNNSPFDQYAAGNVDALTPSQRRGLALFRSGATRCFECHTAPTFASDTFRVVGVPSDDPGRAAISEDGSQGAFKVPSLRNIALTAPYMHNGSLATLEAVVDFYADGGGRLHGQENVDVFVQGFELTDQERLDLVAFLYALTDESGLPAVPTAVPSGLPVIQPTDNPARAEVAAHNVGGDSGIDLTDREPMTIVVQAGESVQTAVDRARPGDTIEVPYGVYHERVVIDINDITLRGIPNAAGEWPIFDGEGVLTEGVIASGNNFTVGNLHVRNYTDNGVLVEGVTGVHFHDIFAENVGTYGVYPVRSTNVLIERVEVTGVDDAGVYAGQCENVIVRDSVVYGNVLGIELENTYGGEIYNNHAYNNTVGIFVVLLPQLTSKVSANTLVYDNIVEDNNHENFAPPGAIAGIAPSGVGILLLATDNAEVYHNEIRNNKTTGTAVFSLTSTGAFDVNEVDVGPLPEGNWIHDNTYTNNGYDADPFVRNLGIPTADILWDGTGMNNRFNEESATSFPPMVPGDGWPNFVRRGYTNILGFLVDQLL
;
A
#
# COMPACT_ATOMS: atom_id res chain seq x y z
N MET A 1 46.48 30.58 47.91
CA MET A 1 46.33 29.56 46.85
C MET A 1 47.70 29.17 46.33
N SER A 2 48.10 27.90 46.50
CA SER A 2 49.37 27.38 45.99
C SER A 2 49.44 27.51 44.46
N THR A 3 50.65 27.57 43.89
CA THR A 3 50.87 27.64 42.43
C THR A 3 50.13 26.52 41.69
N VAL A 4 49.97 25.35 42.32
CA VAL A 4 49.20 24.21 41.83
C VAL A 4 47.71 24.53 41.69
N LEU A 5 47.07 25.17 42.69
CA LEU A 5 45.67 25.57 42.58
C LEU A 5 45.40 26.57 41.45
N LYS A 6 46.37 27.45 41.14
CA LYS A 6 46.25 28.39 40.01
C LYS A 6 46.36 27.68 38.66
N TRP A 7 47.20 26.64 38.56
CA TRP A 7 47.28 25.80 37.37
C TRP A 7 46.02 24.97 37.17
N ILE A 8 45.51 24.33 38.23
CA ILE A 8 44.23 23.61 38.18
C ILE A 8 43.10 24.54 37.76
N ALA A 9 42.98 25.73 38.37
CA ALA A 9 41.94 26.70 38.00
C ALA A 9 42.05 27.17 36.53
N ARG A 10 43.27 27.32 35.99
CA ARG A 10 43.48 27.66 34.58
C ARG A 10 43.09 26.52 33.65
N ILE A 11 43.46 25.28 33.98
CA ILE A 11 43.09 24.09 33.19
C ILE A 11 41.57 23.92 33.18
N VAL A 12 40.92 24.00 34.35
CA VAL A 12 39.46 23.95 34.47
C VAL A 12 38.80 25.08 33.68
N GLY A 13 39.33 26.31 33.77
CA GLY A 13 38.82 27.44 33.00
C GLY A 13 38.94 27.26 31.48
N VAL A 14 40.04 26.69 30.99
CA VAL A 14 40.23 26.38 29.56
C VAL A 14 39.28 25.27 29.12
N LEU A 15 39.12 24.21 29.92
CA LEU A 15 38.19 23.12 29.62
C LEU A 15 36.74 23.61 29.58
N LEU A 16 36.32 24.45 30.52
CA LEU A 16 34.99 25.05 30.51
C LEU A 16 34.77 25.97 29.31
N ALA A 17 35.78 26.74 28.91
CA ALA A 17 35.70 27.57 27.71
C ALA A 17 35.60 26.72 26.44
N LEU A 18 36.33 25.62 26.35
CA LEU A 18 36.24 24.67 25.23
C LEU A 18 34.87 24.00 25.18
N LEU A 19 34.33 23.55 26.31
CA LEU A 19 32.99 22.97 26.39
C LEU A 19 31.91 23.99 25.98
N LEU A 20 32.05 25.24 26.41
CA LEU A 20 31.14 26.31 25.99
C LEU A 20 31.23 26.58 24.48
N ILE A 21 32.43 26.58 23.90
CA ILE A 21 32.63 26.74 22.45
C ILE A 21 32.00 25.56 21.71
N ILE A 22 32.24 24.33 22.14
CA ILE A 22 31.63 23.12 21.56
C ILE A 22 30.11 23.24 21.59
N PHE A 23 29.54 23.65 22.72
CA PHE A 23 28.10 23.85 22.85
C PHE A 23 27.56 24.95 21.94
N VAL A 24 28.24 26.10 21.85
CA VAL A 24 27.82 27.19 20.96
C VAL A 24 27.90 26.77 19.49
N VAL A 25 28.93 26.02 19.10
CA VAL A 25 29.06 25.44 17.76
C VAL A 25 27.94 24.45 17.51
N ALA A 26 27.72 23.50 18.41
CA ALA A 26 26.62 22.53 18.31
C ALA A 26 25.25 23.21 18.23
N ALA A 27 25.00 24.26 19.03
CA ALA A 27 23.77 25.04 18.99
C ALA A 27 23.60 25.87 17.70
N ALA A 28 24.69 26.18 17.01
CA ALA A 28 24.67 26.92 15.74
C ALA A 28 24.48 26.01 14.52
N ILE A 29 24.82 24.72 14.63
CA ILE A 29 24.56 23.72 13.60
C ILE A 29 23.03 23.52 13.50
N PRO A 30 22.40 23.71 12.33
CA PRO A 30 21.02 23.30 12.12
C PRO A 30 20.92 21.81 12.45
N ALA A 31 20.00 21.44 13.32
CA ALA A 31 19.78 20.02 13.59
C ALA A 31 19.12 19.38 12.36
N GLN A 32 19.36 18.09 12.18
CA GLN A 32 18.69 17.28 11.17
C GLN A 32 17.19 17.31 11.46
N ALA A 33 16.42 17.59 10.41
CA ALA A 33 14.97 17.70 10.43
C ALA A 33 14.45 16.93 9.23
N ASP A 34 13.28 16.34 9.37
CA ASP A 34 12.61 15.70 8.26
C ASP A 34 12.00 16.77 7.34
N PRO A 35 11.84 16.48 6.04
CA PRO A 35 11.15 17.40 5.14
C PRO A 35 9.69 17.60 5.59
N ASP A 36 9.18 18.82 5.41
CA ASP A 36 7.77 19.12 5.72
C ASP A 36 6.85 18.16 4.94
N VAL A 37 5.91 17.55 5.66
CA VAL A 37 4.86 16.74 5.08
C VAL A 37 3.88 17.67 4.35
N GLY A 38 3.73 17.49 3.03
CA GLY A 38 2.77 18.25 2.22
C GLY A 38 1.31 17.83 2.45
N ASP A 39 0.37 18.58 1.88
CA ASP A 39 -1.08 18.28 1.99
C ASP A 39 -1.45 16.92 1.35
N ASP A 40 -0.67 16.45 0.37
CA ASP A 40 -0.82 15.12 -0.24
C ASP A 40 0.16 14.14 0.41
N HIS A 41 -0.17 13.72 1.63
CA HIS A 41 0.66 12.86 2.46
C HIS A 41 0.29 11.38 2.35
N GLY A 42 -0.66 11.02 1.50
CA GLY A 42 -1.10 9.65 1.24
C GLY A 42 -1.90 8.97 2.35
N ALA A 43 -2.21 9.69 3.44
CA ALA A 43 -3.07 9.19 4.52
C ALA A 43 -4.55 9.54 4.24
N GLY A 44 -5.46 8.66 4.66
CA GLY A 44 -6.90 8.87 4.52
C GLY A 44 -7.53 8.20 3.29
N ALA A 45 -8.81 8.43 3.12
CA ALA A 45 -9.64 7.83 2.08
C ALA A 45 -9.38 8.44 0.70
N SER A 46 -9.14 7.58 -0.30
CA SER A 46 -9.00 7.99 -1.71
C SER A 46 -10.22 7.67 -2.59
N SER A 47 -11.38 7.39 -1.99
CA SER A 47 -12.61 7.12 -2.74
C SER A 47 -13.17 8.40 -3.39
N VAL A 48 -13.72 8.29 -4.60
CA VAL A 48 -14.41 9.40 -5.27
C VAL A 48 -15.64 9.83 -4.46
N GLN A 49 -15.93 11.12 -4.42
CA GLN A 49 -17.09 11.68 -3.73
C GLN A 49 -17.94 12.57 -4.65
N PRO A 50 -19.27 12.37 -4.72
CA PRO A 50 -20.04 11.28 -4.11
C PRO A 50 -19.80 9.95 -4.83
N SER A 51 -19.95 8.84 -4.11
CA SER A 51 -19.90 7.49 -4.66
C SER A 51 -21.03 6.62 -4.08
N TYR A 52 -21.31 5.48 -4.70
CA TYR A 52 -22.23 4.45 -4.17
C TYR A 52 -21.49 3.34 -3.40
N THR A 53 -20.24 3.10 -3.77
CA THR A 53 -19.29 2.21 -3.08
C THR A 53 -18.02 3.02 -2.77
N GLY A 54 -17.25 2.64 -1.77
CA GLY A 54 -15.90 3.20 -1.56
C GLY A 54 -14.83 2.56 -2.43
N LEU A 55 -15.19 1.71 -3.41
CA LEU A 55 -14.24 1.08 -4.34
C LEU A 55 -13.89 1.97 -5.52
N GLN A 56 -14.70 2.98 -5.83
CA GLN A 56 -14.43 3.90 -6.95
C GLN A 56 -13.30 4.86 -6.59
N ARG A 57 -12.23 4.87 -7.38
CA ARG A 57 -11.03 5.72 -7.21
C ARG A 57 -10.82 6.58 -8.45
N GLU A 58 -10.19 7.74 -8.28
CA GLU A 58 -9.73 8.55 -9.42
C GLU A 58 -8.55 7.86 -10.11
N PHE A 59 -8.57 7.81 -11.43
CA PHE A 59 -7.40 7.38 -12.19
C PHE A 59 -6.28 8.41 -12.05
N PRO A 60 -5.01 7.97 -11.99
CA PRO A 60 -3.89 8.89 -11.94
C PRO A 60 -3.83 9.73 -13.22
N ALA A 61 -3.06 10.82 -13.19
CA ALA A 61 -2.77 11.58 -14.40
C ALA A 61 -2.07 10.69 -15.43
N LEU A 62 -2.37 10.92 -16.71
CA LEU A 62 -1.61 10.28 -17.79
C LEU A 62 -0.16 10.74 -17.75
N ASN A 63 0.76 9.83 -18.08
CA ASN A 63 2.16 10.11 -18.37
C ASN A 63 2.26 10.91 -19.68
N GLU A 64 1.93 12.18 -19.59
CA GLU A 64 1.91 13.16 -20.68
C GLU A 64 2.88 14.29 -20.38
N THR A 65 3.69 14.66 -21.37
CA THR A 65 4.62 15.77 -21.23
C THR A 65 3.95 17.09 -21.67
N ALA A 66 4.32 18.20 -21.03
CA ALA A 66 3.79 19.52 -21.41
C ALA A 66 4.12 19.90 -22.87
N VAL A 67 5.14 19.28 -23.46
CA VAL A 67 5.58 19.51 -24.85
C VAL A 67 4.85 18.61 -25.86
N ASN A 68 4.32 17.46 -25.44
CA ASN A 68 3.53 16.57 -26.27
C ASN A 68 2.14 16.26 -25.68
N PRO A 69 1.24 17.25 -25.61
CA PRO A 69 -0.15 16.98 -25.26
C PRO A 69 -0.84 16.15 -26.34
N THR A 70 -1.68 15.23 -25.89
CA THR A 70 -2.50 14.31 -26.66
C THR A 70 -3.66 15.10 -27.25
N THR A 71 -3.82 14.99 -28.56
CA THR A 71 -4.96 15.54 -29.29
C THR A 71 -5.52 14.47 -30.21
N ASP A 72 -6.80 14.52 -30.54
CA ASP A 72 -7.44 13.55 -31.44
C ASP A 72 -6.66 13.39 -32.75
N ALA A 73 -6.14 14.49 -33.31
CA ALA A 73 -5.40 14.47 -34.56
C ALA A 73 -4.00 13.82 -34.41
N LYS A 74 -3.31 14.01 -33.28
CA LYS A 74 -2.04 13.31 -33.01
C LYS A 74 -2.28 11.82 -32.73
N ALA A 75 -3.33 11.51 -31.98
CA ALA A 75 -3.71 10.13 -31.69
C ALA A 75 -4.12 9.38 -32.97
N GLU A 76 -4.85 10.01 -33.91
CA GLU A 76 -5.18 9.42 -35.21
C GLU A 76 -3.92 9.16 -36.07
N LEU A 77 -2.98 10.11 -36.09
CA LEU A 77 -1.69 9.92 -36.76
C LEU A 77 -0.90 8.76 -36.15
N GLY A 78 -0.81 8.72 -34.82
CA GLY A 78 -0.17 7.64 -34.08
C GLY A 78 -0.82 6.29 -34.29
N TYR A 79 -2.16 6.26 -34.33
CA TYR A 79 -2.96 5.08 -34.62
C TYR A 79 -2.56 4.50 -35.98
N LEU A 80 -2.55 5.30 -37.05
CA LEU A 80 -2.14 4.78 -38.36
C LEU A 80 -0.69 4.29 -38.36
N LEU A 81 0.24 5.02 -37.75
CA LEU A 81 1.65 4.60 -37.63
C LEU A 81 1.78 3.28 -36.87
N PHE A 82 1.05 3.09 -35.77
CA PHE A 82 1.11 1.89 -34.93
C PHE A 82 0.78 0.60 -35.71
N PHE A 83 -0.07 0.71 -36.72
CA PHE A 83 -0.46 -0.41 -37.60
C PHE A 83 0.31 -0.47 -38.93
N ASP A 84 1.16 0.52 -39.24
CA ASP A 84 1.86 0.61 -40.52
C ASP A 84 3.27 -0.03 -40.45
N PRO A 85 3.54 -1.10 -41.22
CA PRO A 85 4.86 -1.73 -41.24
C PRO A 85 6.00 -0.84 -41.75
N VAL A 86 5.70 0.32 -42.33
CA VAL A 86 6.69 1.32 -42.80
C VAL A 86 7.67 1.76 -41.71
N LEU A 87 7.32 1.53 -40.44
CA LEU A 87 8.17 1.82 -39.30
C LEU A 87 9.37 0.86 -39.13
N SER A 88 9.41 -0.26 -39.87
CA SER A 88 10.47 -1.29 -39.75
C SER A 88 11.43 -1.26 -40.93
N GLU A 89 12.68 -1.69 -40.72
CA GLU A 89 13.74 -1.70 -41.74
C GLU A 89 13.34 -2.45 -43.02
N ASN A 90 12.53 -3.51 -42.90
CA ASN A 90 12.10 -4.35 -44.03
C ASN A 90 10.65 -4.11 -44.46
N ASN A 91 9.95 -3.12 -43.89
CA ASN A 91 8.55 -2.82 -44.18
C ASN A 91 7.59 -4.02 -43.95
N ASP A 92 7.86 -4.84 -42.94
CA ASP A 92 7.12 -6.07 -42.64
C ASP A 92 6.70 -6.24 -41.16
N ILE A 93 7.15 -5.36 -40.27
CA ILE A 93 6.76 -5.31 -38.86
C ILE A 93 6.19 -3.94 -38.51
N ALA A 94 4.99 -3.93 -37.96
CA ALA A 94 4.39 -2.78 -37.26
C ALA A 94 4.39 -2.99 -35.74
N CYS A 95 4.17 -1.95 -34.93
CA CYS A 95 3.98 -2.08 -33.47
C CYS A 95 2.88 -3.11 -33.16
N ALA A 96 1.78 -3.06 -33.92
CA ALA A 96 0.65 -3.99 -33.81
C ALA A 96 1.00 -5.47 -34.08
N THR A 97 2.17 -5.78 -34.65
CA THR A 97 2.62 -7.17 -34.90
C THR A 97 2.89 -7.91 -33.60
N CYS A 98 3.54 -7.21 -32.66
CA CYS A 98 3.82 -7.70 -31.31
C CYS A 98 2.74 -7.26 -30.32
N HIS A 99 2.16 -6.07 -30.48
CA HIS A 99 1.09 -5.58 -29.61
C HIS A 99 -0.26 -5.71 -30.30
N GLN A 100 -0.72 -6.95 -30.50
CA GLN A 100 -1.94 -7.23 -31.26
C GLN A 100 -3.18 -6.85 -30.44
N PRO A 101 -4.07 -5.99 -30.96
CA PRO A 101 -5.28 -5.58 -30.24
C PRO A 101 -6.13 -6.77 -29.78
N ASP A 102 -6.20 -7.82 -30.62
CA ASP A 102 -6.96 -9.04 -30.31
C ASP A 102 -6.42 -9.87 -29.14
N LEU A 103 -5.16 -9.68 -28.79
CA LEU A 103 -4.46 -10.38 -27.71
C LEU A 103 -4.18 -9.42 -26.54
N GLY A 104 -5.06 -8.45 -26.31
CA GLY A 104 -4.90 -7.45 -25.24
C GLY A 104 -3.67 -6.55 -25.44
N PHE A 105 -3.32 -6.27 -26.70
CA PHE A 105 -2.08 -5.60 -27.08
C PHE A 105 -0.80 -6.35 -26.64
N SER A 106 -0.84 -7.68 -26.67
CA SER A 106 0.31 -8.59 -26.55
C SER A 106 0.43 -9.47 -27.80
N ASP A 107 1.34 -10.45 -27.81
CA ASP A 107 1.56 -11.32 -28.98
C ASP A 107 1.16 -12.78 -28.76
N GLY A 108 0.65 -13.14 -27.57
CA GLY A 108 0.21 -14.49 -27.22
C GLY A 108 1.34 -15.52 -27.14
N ARG A 109 2.59 -15.08 -26.98
CA ARG A 109 3.78 -15.96 -26.91
C ARG A 109 4.49 -15.82 -25.56
N SER A 110 5.23 -16.86 -25.17
CA SER A 110 6.07 -16.78 -23.97
C SER A 110 7.10 -15.66 -24.07
N THR A 111 7.74 -15.55 -25.24
CA THR A 111 8.64 -14.44 -25.58
C THR A 111 8.41 -14.02 -27.02
N ALA A 112 8.57 -12.73 -27.29
CA ALA A 112 8.42 -12.18 -28.64
C ALA A 112 9.40 -12.84 -29.63
N ILE A 113 9.04 -12.82 -30.92
CA ILE A 113 9.89 -13.33 -32.01
C ILE A 113 10.13 -12.18 -32.98
N GLY A 114 11.40 -11.82 -33.16
CA GLY A 114 11.83 -10.78 -34.08
C GLY A 114 11.74 -11.17 -35.56
N PRO A 115 12.05 -10.23 -36.47
CA PRO A 115 11.94 -10.41 -37.93
C PRO A 115 12.78 -11.57 -38.48
N ASN A 116 13.91 -11.85 -37.83
CA ASN A 116 14.83 -12.91 -38.21
C ASN A 116 14.48 -14.28 -37.59
N GLY A 117 13.36 -14.38 -36.87
CA GLY A 117 12.97 -15.58 -36.11
C GLY A 117 13.70 -15.75 -34.78
N THR A 118 14.46 -14.74 -34.35
CA THR A 118 15.14 -14.72 -33.04
C THR A 118 14.12 -14.52 -31.93
N ALA A 119 14.11 -15.39 -30.93
CA ALA A 119 13.33 -15.18 -29.72
C ALA A 119 13.97 -14.09 -28.86
N LEU A 120 13.16 -13.14 -28.40
CA LEU A 120 13.57 -12.13 -27.42
C LEU A 120 13.60 -12.73 -26.01
N SER A 121 14.14 -11.98 -25.06
CA SER A 121 14.32 -12.44 -23.67
C SER A 121 13.08 -12.34 -22.79
N ARG A 122 12.06 -11.57 -23.21
CA ARG A 122 10.88 -11.27 -22.39
C ARG A 122 9.56 -11.45 -23.15
N ASN A 123 8.50 -11.68 -22.40
CA ASN A 123 7.12 -11.64 -22.85
C ASN A 123 6.73 -10.19 -23.25
N THR A 124 5.90 -10.08 -24.28
CA THR A 124 5.38 -8.78 -24.75
C THR A 124 4.30 -8.28 -23.78
N PRO A 125 4.51 -7.19 -23.03
CA PRO A 125 3.50 -6.69 -22.11
C PRO A 125 2.29 -6.13 -22.87
N GLY A 126 1.10 -6.26 -22.30
CA GLY A 126 -0.10 -5.56 -22.79
C GLY A 126 0.04 -4.04 -22.68
N LEU A 127 -0.66 -3.31 -23.57
CA LEU A 127 -0.63 -1.84 -23.61
C LEU A 127 -1.88 -1.16 -23.01
N TRP A 128 -2.86 -1.94 -22.56
CA TRP A 128 -4.02 -1.38 -21.86
C TRP A 128 -3.57 -0.58 -20.63
N ASN A 129 -4.06 0.65 -20.52
CA ASN A 129 -3.72 1.61 -19.47
C ASN A 129 -2.22 1.99 -19.40
N VAL A 130 -1.43 1.72 -20.45
CA VAL A 130 0.00 2.10 -20.49
C VAL A 130 0.21 3.60 -20.36
N GLY A 131 -0.78 4.40 -20.76
CA GLY A 131 -0.79 5.85 -20.57
C GLY A 131 -0.67 6.31 -19.12
N TYR A 132 -0.94 5.44 -18.13
CA TYR A 132 -0.79 5.77 -16.71
C TYR A 132 0.55 5.33 -16.10
N ALA A 133 1.33 4.50 -16.79
CA ALA A 133 2.58 3.95 -16.26
C ALA A 133 3.67 5.03 -16.21
N GLN A 134 4.33 5.20 -15.06
CA GLN A 134 5.45 6.14 -14.92
C GLN A 134 6.80 5.48 -15.27
N ASN A 135 6.87 4.15 -15.19
CA ASN A 135 8.01 3.35 -15.62
C ASN A 135 7.58 2.38 -16.74
N LEU A 136 8.35 2.30 -17.83
CA LEU A 136 8.06 1.49 -19.01
C LEU A 136 9.08 0.37 -19.21
N PHE A 137 8.67 -0.67 -19.94
CA PHE A 137 9.26 -2.01 -19.93
C PHE A 137 9.15 -2.72 -18.58
N TRP A 138 9.46 -4.02 -18.58
CA TRP A 138 9.47 -4.86 -17.37
C TRP A 138 10.49 -4.40 -16.31
N ASP A 139 11.60 -3.80 -16.71
CA ASP A 139 12.66 -3.30 -15.82
C ASP A 139 12.56 -1.79 -15.52
N GLY A 140 11.56 -1.11 -16.10
CA GLY A 140 11.29 0.30 -15.85
C GLY A 140 12.43 1.23 -16.29
N ARG A 141 13.16 0.87 -17.34
CA ARG A 141 14.35 1.61 -17.78
C ARG A 141 14.06 2.96 -18.46
N LEU A 142 12.80 3.24 -18.76
CA LEU A 142 12.34 4.50 -19.35
C LEU A 142 11.10 5.02 -18.64
N ASP A 143 10.89 6.32 -18.72
CA ASP A 143 9.85 7.07 -18.01
C ASP A 143 8.84 7.74 -18.94
N SER A 144 8.94 7.56 -20.26
CA SER A 144 8.05 8.18 -21.25
C SER A 144 7.79 7.28 -22.46
N LEU A 145 6.55 7.33 -22.98
CA LEU A 145 6.12 6.55 -24.14
C LEU A 145 6.85 6.97 -25.42
N GLU A 146 7.23 8.24 -25.51
CA GLU A 146 8.06 8.80 -26.57
C GLU A 146 9.41 8.07 -26.63
N ALA A 147 10.18 8.10 -25.53
CA ALA A 147 11.48 7.42 -25.46
C ALA A 147 11.34 5.90 -25.60
N GLN A 148 10.26 5.33 -25.08
CA GLN A 148 10.00 3.90 -25.22
C GLN A 148 9.81 3.50 -26.68
N SER A 149 9.18 4.34 -27.50
CA SER A 149 8.89 4.03 -28.91
C SER A 149 10.17 3.97 -29.77
N GLU A 150 11.22 4.70 -29.43
CA GLU A 150 12.51 4.67 -30.16
C GLU A 150 13.24 3.32 -30.04
N VAL A 151 13.13 2.67 -28.88
CA VAL A 151 13.82 1.40 -28.58
C VAL A 151 13.40 0.27 -29.54
N PRO A 152 12.11 -0.13 -29.66
CA PRO A 152 11.71 -1.19 -30.58
C PRO A 152 11.95 -0.81 -32.04
N LEU A 153 11.83 0.48 -32.40
CA LEU A 153 12.12 0.98 -33.75
C LEU A 153 13.55 0.62 -34.17
N THR A 154 14.52 0.87 -33.29
CA THR A 154 15.96 0.73 -33.59
C THR A 154 16.58 -0.60 -33.15
N HIS A 155 15.92 -1.38 -32.30
CA HIS A 155 16.46 -2.63 -31.80
C HIS A 155 16.58 -3.68 -32.93
N PRO A 156 17.76 -4.29 -33.15
CA PRO A 156 18.02 -5.17 -34.31
C PRO A 156 17.20 -6.46 -34.31
N ASP A 157 16.77 -6.92 -33.13
CA ASP A 157 15.89 -8.09 -32.99
C ASP A 157 14.39 -7.71 -32.93
N GLU A 158 14.03 -6.43 -33.08
CA GLU A 158 12.65 -5.95 -33.13
C GLU A 158 12.32 -5.33 -34.50
N MET A 159 12.25 -4.01 -34.67
CA MET A 159 11.93 -3.41 -35.98
C MET A 159 13.17 -3.10 -36.82
N GLY A 160 14.35 -3.08 -36.19
CA GLY A 160 15.65 -3.17 -36.85
C GLY A 160 16.12 -1.93 -37.62
N VAL A 161 15.47 -0.77 -37.46
CA VAL A 161 15.82 0.46 -38.19
C VAL A 161 17.23 0.90 -37.84
N SER A 162 18.12 0.84 -38.83
CA SER A 162 19.54 1.16 -38.68
C SER A 162 19.89 2.61 -39.04
N ASP A 163 19.04 3.27 -39.82
CA ASP A 163 19.15 4.68 -40.23
C ASP A 163 17.79 5.39 -40.06
N THR A 164 17.62 6.08 -38.93
CA THR A 164 16.39 6.80 -38.62
C THR A 164 16.14 7.99 -39.55
N ALA A 165 17.18 8.56 -40.16
CA ALA A 165 16.99 9.62 -41.16
C ALA A 165 16.41 9.07 -42.47
N ALA A 166 16.76 7.84 -42.84
CA ALA A 166 16.15 7.13 -43.97
C ALA A 166 14.68 6.82 -43.68
N LEU A 167 14.34 6.33 -42.48
CA LEU A 167 12.96 6.12 -42.05
C LEU A 167 12.12 7.41 -42.16
N VAL A 168 12.62 8.51 -41.60
CA VAL A 168 11.94 9.82 -41.68
C VAL A 168 11.72 10.25 -43.12
N ALA A 169 12.72 10.07 -44.00
CA ALA A 169 12.60 10.41 -45.41
C ALA A 169 11.58 9.52 -46.15
N GLU A 170 11.47 8.24 -45.78
CA GLU A 170 10.48 7.31 -46.33
C GLU A 170 9.06 7.71 -45.94
N ILE A 171 8.82 7.99 -44.66
CA ILE A 171 7.50 8.45 -44.17
C ILE A 171 7.13 9.81 -44.80
N ALA A 172 8.09 10.74 -44.91
CA ALA A 172 7.87 12.03 -45.55
C ALA A 172 7.55 11.93 -47.05
N ALA A 173 7.93 10.84 -47.72
CA ALA A 173 7.59 10.60 -49.12
C ALA A 173 6.13 10.14 -49.32
N ILE A 174 5.44 9.73 -48.25
CA ILE A 174 4.03 9.34 -48.26
C ILE A 174 3.19 10.61 -48.06
N SER A 175 2.57 11.10 -49.14
CA SER A 175 1.86 12.40 -49.14
C SER A 175 0.75 12.52 -48.10
N GLU A 176 0.11 11.41 -47.73
CA GLU A 176 -0.90 11.39 -46.67
C GLU A 176 -0.27 11.61 -45.30
N TYR A 177 0.83 10.91 -44.95
CA TYR A 177 1.57 11.19 -43.72
C TYR A 177 2.13 12.60 -43.70
N GLU A 178 2.78 13.08 -44.77
CA GLU A 178 3.27 14.46 -44.85
C GLU A 178 2.16 15.48 -44.52
N THR A 179 0.95 15.27 -45.04
CA THR A 179 -0.21 16.13 -44.77
C THR A 179 -0.63 16.05 -43.30
N MET A 180 -0.73 14.85 -42.73
CA MET A 180 -1.13 14.65 -41.34
C MET A 180 -0.12 15.25 -40.36
N PHE A 181 1.19 15.01 -40.56
CA PHE A 181 2.25 15.57 -39.73
C PHE A 181 2.24 17.10 -39.75
N ASN A 182 2.15 17.71 -40.94
CA ASN A 182 2.10 19.17 -41.07
C ASN A 182 0.84 19.80 -40.45
N ALA A 183 -0.23 19.02 -40.23
CA ALA A 183 -1.44 19.49 -39.57
C ALA A 183 -1.30 19.56 -38.04
N VAL A 184 -0.44 18.74 -37.44
CA VAL A 184 -0.32 18.61 -35.97
C VAL A 184 1.04 19.05 -35.42
N PHE A 185 2.09 19.11 -36.23
CA PHE A 185 3.44 19.49 -35.83
C PHE A 185 4.02 20.55 -36.76
N ALA A 186 4.63 21.59 -36.19
CA ALA A 186 5.21 22.70 -36.95
C ALA A 186 6.38 22.28 -37.85
N ASP A 187 7.17 21.30 -37.39
CA ASP A 187 8.36 20.80 -38.08
C ASP A 187 8.07 19.61 -39.01
N GLY A 188 6.79 19.22 -39.15
CA GLY A 188 6.37 18.14 -40.04
C GLY A 188 6.89 16.76 -39.60
N VAL A 189 7.33 15.95 -40.55
CA VAL A 189 7.82 14.59 -40.28
C VAL A 189 9.24 14.65 -39.70
N THR A 190 9.38 14.28 -38.43
CA THR A 190 10.66 14.08 -37.73
C THR A 190 10.56 12.80 -36.91
N LEU A 191 11.70 12.25 -36.49
CA LEU A 191 11.71 11.07 -35.60
C LEU A 191 10.94 11.35 -34.31
N GLU A 192 11.24 12.49 -33.67
CA GLU A 192 10.54 12.97 -32.47
C GLU A 192 9.02 13.08 -32.68
N ASN A 193 8.56 13.56 -33.85
CA ASN A 193 7.13 13.68 -34.11
C ASN A 193 6.46 12.32 -34.38
N ILE A 194 7.20 11.33 -34.90
CA ILE A 194 6.72 9.94 -35.03
C ILE A 194 6.52 9.36 -33.62
N GLU A 195 7.51 9.48 -32.75
CA GLU A 195 7.44 9.06 -31.34
C GLU A 195 6.31 9.76 -30.59
N ASN A 196 6.18 11.08 -30.76
CA ASN A 196 5.12 11.88 -30.16
C ASN A 196 3.72 11.44 -30.59
N ALA A 197 3.54 11.11 -31.88
CA ALA A 197 2.26 10.60 -32.40
C ALA A 197 1.95 9.21 -31.84
N LEU A 198 2.92 8.28 -31.85
CA LEU A 198 2.77 6.94 -31.28
C LEU A 198 2.43 6.99 -29.79
N ALA A 199 3.10 7.84 -29.02
CA ALA A 199 2.82 8.05 -27.61
C ALA A 199 1.40 8.62 -27.39
N ALA A 200 0.98 9.59 -28.20
CA ALA A 200 -0.37 10.15 -28.14
C ALA A 200 -1.45 9.10 -28.40
N PHE A 201 -1.24 8.16 -29.35
CA PHE A 201 -2.15 7.05 -29.57
C PHE A 201 -2.16 6.06 -28.39
N GLN A 202 -1.00 5.65 -27.88
CA GLN A 202 -0.92 4.70 -26.78
C GLN A 202 -1.61 5.20 -25.50
N ARG A 203 -1.62 6.51 -25.27
CA ARG A 203 -2.37 7.15 -24.17
C ARG A 203 -3.90 7.04 -24.29
N THR A 204 -4.43 6.74 -25.47
CA THR A 204 -5.89 6.54 -25.67
C THR A 204 -6.34 5.12 -25.37
N LEU A 205 -5.40 4.17 -25.18
CA LEU A 205 -5.68 2.77 -24.85
C LEU A 205 -6.12 2.60 -23.39
N ILE A 206 -7.27 3.18 -23.06
CA ILE A 206 -7.81 3.24 -21.70
C ILE A 206 -8.95 2.24 -21.52
N THR A 207 -8.91 1.55 -20.38
CA THR A 207 -9.98 0.71 -19.87
C THR A 207 -10.40 1.20 -18.49
N ASN A 208 -11.69 1.57 -18.40
CA ASN A 208 -12.31 2.16 -17.22
C ASN A 208 -13.82 1.84 -17.11
N ASN A 209 -14.30 0.83 -17.84
CA ASN A 209 -15.71 0.41 -17.86
C ASN A 209 -15.89 -1.12 -17.74
N SER A 210 -14.94 -1.78 -17.10
CA SER A 210 -15.02 -3.21 -16.77
C SER A 210 -16.18 -3.51 -15.81
N PRO A 211 -16.61 -4.78 -15.68
CA PRO A 211 -17.54 -5.18 -14.63
C PRO A 211 -17.17 -4.67 -13.23
N PHE A 212 -15.88 -4.67 -12.88
CA PHE A 212 -15.42 -4.05 -11.63
C PHE A 212 -15.69 -2.54 -11.58
N ASP A 213 -15.40 -1.79 -12.66
CA ASP A 213 -15.61 -0.34 -12.68
C ASP A 213 -17.09 0.02 -12.55
N GLN A 214 -17.95 -0.73 -13.24
CA GLN A 214 -19.40 -0.55 -13.16
C GLN A 214 -19.92 -0.86 -11.75
N TYR A 215 -19.42 -1.91 -11.12
CA TYR A 215 -19.74 -2.26 -9.74
C TYR A 215 -19.28 -1.20 -8.75
N ALA A 216 -18.04 -0.72 -8.89
CA ALA A 216 -17.50 0.36 -8.08
C ALA A 216 -18.34 1.65 -8.24
N ALA A 217 -18.86 1.91 -9.45
CA ALA A 217 -19.76 3.03 -9.73
C ALA A 217 -21.21 2.82 -9.26
N GLY A 218 -21.55 1.68 -8.64
CA GLY A 218 -22.85 1.40 -8.02
C GLY A 218 -23.76 0.43 -8.79
N ASN A 219 -23.33 -0.10 -9.93
CA ASN A 219 -24.05 -1.19 -10.60
C ASN A 219 -23.76 -2.52 -9.89
N VAL A 220 -24.52 -2.84 -8.83
CA VAL A 220 -24.26 -4.02 -7.98
C VAL A 220 -24.34 -5.36 -8.72
N ASP A 221 -25.00 -5.38 -9.88
CA ASP A 221 -25.16 -6.55 -10.74
C ASP A 221 -24.00 -6.74 -11.71
N ALA A 222 -23.10 -5.76 -11.83
CA ALA A 222 -21.95 -5.88 -12.72
C ALA A 222 -21.00 -6.99 -12.28
N LEU A 223 -20.83 -7.21 -10.97
CA LEU A 223 -20.10 -8.38 -10.45
C LEU A 223 -21.04 -9.50 -10.03
N THR A 224 -20.71 -10.71 -10.47
CA THR A 224 -21.34 -11.92 -9.95
C THR A 224 -20.96 -12.17 -8.48
N PRO A 225 -21.73 -12.98 -7.72
CA PRO A 225 -21.36 -13.32 -6.34
C PRO A 225 -19.96 -13.96 -6.20
N SER A 226 -19.53 -14.75 -7.19
CA SER A 226 -18.18 -15.34 -7.23
C SER A 226 -17.10 -14.26 -7.38
N GLN A 227 -17.31 -13.29 -8.27
CA GLN A 227 -16.41 -12.16 -8.44
C GLN A 227 -16.32 -11.25 -7.21
N ARG A 228 -17.43 -11.05 -6.49
CA ARG A 228 -17.41 -10.28 -5.22
C ARG A 228 -16.61 -10.98 -4.14
N ARG A 229 -16.74 -12.31 -4.00
CA ARG A 229 -15.88 -13.10 -3.09
C ARG A 229 -14.41 -13.06 -3.53
N GLY A 230 -14.15 -13.11 -4.83
CA GLY A 230 -12.81 -12.97 -5.41
C GLY A 230 -12.18 -11.60 -5.14
N LEU A 231 -12.96 -10.52 -5.24
CA LEU A 231 -12.52 -9.17 -4.88
C LEU A 231 -12.17 -9.07 -3.39
N ALA A 232 -12.97 -9.68 -2.52
CA ALA A 232 -12.68 -9.74 -1.09
C ALA A 232 -11.40 -10.52 -0.79
N LEU A 233 -11.15 -11.64 -1.50
CA LEU A 233 -9.87 -12.35 -1.42
C LEU A 233 -8.72 -11.50 -1.92
N PHE A 234 -8.86 -10.81 -3.05
CA PHE A 234 -7.80 -9.96 -3.63
C PHE A 234 -7.37 -8.83 -2.69
N ARG A 235 -8.29 -8.33 -1.86
CA ARG A 235 -8.08 -7.25 -0.89
C ARG A 235 -7.78 -7.74 0.53
N SER A 236 -7.73 -9.06 0.71
CA SER A 236 -7.44 -9.69 1.99
C SER A 236 -5.99 -9.47 2.40
N GLY A 237 -5.75 -9.28 3.71
CA GLY A 237 -4.41 -9.32 4.29
C GLY A 237 -3.75 -10.70 4.19
N ALA A 238 -4.53 -11.77 3.99
CA ALA A 238 -4.01 -13.12 3.79
C ALA A 238 -3.41 -13.32 2.38
N THR A 239 -4.03 -12.76 1.34
CA THR A 239 -3.52 -12.90 -0.05
C THR A 239 -2.62 -11.75 -0.47
N ARG A 240 -2.79 -10.56 0.13
CA ARG A 240 -1.94 -9.37 -0.06
C ARG A 240 -1.80 -8.88 -1.51
N CYS A 241 -2.71 -9.27 -2.41
CA CYS A 241 -2.62 -8.88 -3.83
C CYS A 241 -2.69 -7.36 -4.00
N PHE A 242 -3.49 -6.68 -3.16
CA PHE A 242 -3.68 -5.24 -3.17
C PHE A 242 -2.44 -4.43 -2.75
N GLU A 243 -1.45 -5.02 -2.08
CA GLU A 243 -0.21 -4.33 -1.67
C GLU A 243 0.60 -3.86 -2.88
N CYS A 244 0.56 -4.63 -3.97
CA CYS A 244 1.25 -4.32 -5.21
C CYS A 244 0.31 -3.83 -6.31
N HIS A 245 -0.93 -4.35 -6.36
CA HIS A 245 -1.90 -4.11 -7.43
C HIS A 245 -3.10 -3.31 -6.92
N THR A 246 -2.95 -1.99 -6.80
CA THR A 246 -3.99 -1.10 -6.25
C THR A 246 -4.96 -0.60 -7.31
N ALA A 247 -6.24 -0.48 -6.96
CA ALA A 247 -7.22 0.23 -7.80
C ALA A 247 -6.86 1.73 -7.92
N PRO A 248 -7.15 2.39 -9.05
CA PRO A 248 -7.96 1.87 -10.15
C PRO A 248 -7.13 1.18 -11.25
N THR A 249 -5.83 1.39 -11.40
CA THR A 249 -5.07 0.77 -12.51
C THR A 249 -4.71 -0.71 -12.27
N PHE A 250 -4.81 -1.19 -11.03
CA PHE A 250 -4.33 -2.50 -10.58
C PHE A 250 -2.84 -2.71 -10.90
N ALA A 251 -2.06 -1.63 -10.72
CA ALA A 251 -0.63 -1.56 -10.95
C ALA A 251 0.02 -0.67 -9.88
N SER A 252 1.34 -0.70 -9.79
CA SER A 252 2.12 0.34 -9.10
C SER A 252 3.41 0.61 -9.86
N ASP A 253 4.03 1.76 -9.63
CA ASP A 253 5.33 2.12 -10.21
C ASP A 253 6.52 1.52 -9.44
N THR A 254 6.26 0.55 -8.56
CA THR A 254 7.27 -0.14 -7.76
C THR A 254 7.87 -1.34 -8.49
N PHE A 255 9.03 -1.80 -8.03
CA PHE A 255 9.72 -2.99 -8.53
C PHE A 255 9.72 -4.06 -7.46
N ARG A 256 9.26 -5.26 -7.80
CA ARG A 256 9.07 -6.36 -6.83
C ARG A 256 9.78 -7.62 -7.30
N VAL A 257 10.42 -8.32 -6.37
CA VAL A 257 10.97 -9.67 -6.62
C VAL A 257 9.92 -10.68 -6.21
N VAL A 258 9.16 -11.20 -7.17
CA VAL A 258 8.20 -12.29 -6.90
C VAL A 258 8.83 -13.68 -7.05
N GLY A 259 10.02 -13.74 -7.66
CA GLY A 259 10.86 -14.94 -7.73
C GLY A 259 10.52 -15.92 -8.85
N VAL A 260 10.00 -15.43 -9.99
CA VAL A 260 9.85 -16.25 -11.20
C VAL A 260 11.23 -16.77 -11.64
N PRO A 261 11.43 -18.10 -11.80
CA PRO A 261 12.73 -18.65 -12.20
C PRO A 261 13.26 -18.06 -13.52
N SER A 262 14.37 -17.33 -13.44
CA SER A 262 14.99 -16.65 -14.57
C SER A 262 16.40 -16.19 -14.22
N ASP A 263 17.30 -16.12 -15.22
CA ASP A 263 18.60 -15.47 -15.10
C ASP A 263 18.53 -13.96 -15.45
N ASP A 264 17.34 -13.44 -15.77
CA ASP A 264 17.13 -12.03 -16.09
C ASP A 264 17.32 -11.16 -14.83
N PRO A 265 18.29 -10.22 -14.83
CA PRO A 265 18.55 -9.36 -13.69
C PRO A 265 17.42 -8.37 -13.39
N GLY A 266 16.52 -8.09 -14.34
CA GLY A 266 15.45 -7.11 -14.16
C GLY A 266 16.02 -5.73 -13.82
N ARG A 267 15.51 -5.12 -12.75
CA ARG A 267 15.91 -3.77 -12.30
C ARG A 267 17.39 -3.65 -11.96
N ALA A 268 18.06 -4.72 -11.53
CA ALA A 268 19.49 -4.72 -11.22
C ALA A 268 20.39 -4.41 -12.43
N ALA A 269 19.91 -4.61 -13.66
CA ALA A 269 20.66 -4.20 -14.85
C ALA A 269 20.58 -2.69 -15.15
N ILE A 270 19.64 -1.98 -14.52
CA ILE A 270 19.32 -0.59 -14.81
C ILE A 270 19.84 0.34 -13.71
N SER A 271 19.79 -0.10 -12.45
CA SER A 271 20.13 0.72 -11.29
C SER A 271 21.06 -0.03 -10.33
N GLU A 272 22.03 0.67 -9.74
CA GLU A 272 23.02 0.07 -8.81
C GLU A 272 22.37 -0.45 -7.52
N ASP A 273 21.29 0.19 -7.09
CA ASP A 273 20.41 -0.21 -5.96
C ASP A 273 19.27 -1.15 -6.40
N GLY A 274 19.20 -1.48 -7.69
CA GLY A 274 18.18 -2.36 -8.23
C GLY A 274 18.33 -3.79 -7.73
N SER A 275 17.25 -4.37 -7.20
CA SER A 275 17.25 -5.77 -6.75
C SER A 275 17.28 -6.75 -7.93
N GLN A 276 18.07 -7.82 -7.78
CA GLN A 276 18.18 -8.90 -8.76
C GLN A 276 16.83 -9.60 -8.96
N GLY A 277 16.38 -9.68 -10.21
CA GLY A 277 15.11 -10.31 -10.56
C GLY A 277 13.87 -9.49 -10.19
N ALA A 278 14.05 -8.20 -9.84
CA ALA A 278 12.93 -7.31 -9.59
C ALA A 278 12.36 -6.77 -10.90
N PHE A 279 11.04 -6.79 -11.02
CA PHE A 279 10.33 -6.26 -12.18
C PHE A 279 9.24 -5.30 -11.75
N LYS A 280 8.91 -4.37 -12.64
CA LYS A 280 7.80 -3.43 -12.45
C LYS A 280 6.51 -4.20 -12.29
N VAL A 281 5.67 -3.79 -11.34
CA VAL A 281 4.33 -4.36 -11.18
C VAL A 281 3.47 -4.00 -12.40
N PRO A 282 2.96 -4.98 -13.19
CA PRO A 282 2.13 -4.69 -14.34
C PRO A 282 0.68 -4.39 -13.94
N SER A 283 -0.07 -3.74 -14.83
CA SER A 283 -1.51 -3.61 -14.72
C SER A 283 -2.19 -4.96 -14.87
N LEU A 284 -3.18 -5.25 -14.01
CA LEU A 284 -4.06 -6.41 -14.16
C LEU A 284 -5.31 -6.11 -15.00
N ARG A 285 -5.47 -4.87 -15.48
CA ARG A 285 -6.56 -4.52 -16.41
C ARG A 285 -6.39 -5.33 -17.70
N ASN A 286 -7.46 -5.97 -18.16
CA ASN A 286 -7.45 -6.87 -19.32
C ASN A 286 -6.48 -8.07 -19.23
N ILE A 287 -6.04 -8.45 -18.02
CA ILE A 287 -5.09 -9.57 -17.82
C ILE A 287 -5.59 -10.90 -18.38
N ALA A 288 -6.90 -11.11 -18.43
CA ALA A 288 -7.47 -12.33 -19.00
C ALA A 288 -7.14 -12.51 -20.49
N LEU A 289 -6.80 -11.43 -21.21
CA LEU A 289 -6.56 -11.44 -22.65
C LEU A 289 -5.08 -11.58 -23.05
N THR A 290 -4.15 -11.53 -22.09
CA THR A 290 -2.71 -11.36 -22.36
C THR A 290 -1.86 -12.57 -21.96
N ALA A 291 -2.44 -13.77 -21.94
CA ALA A 291 -1.68 -14.99 -21.69
C ALA A 291 -0.60 -15.21 -22.78
N PRO A 292 0.56 -15.83 -22.46
CA PRO A 292 0.97 -16.30 -21.13
C PRO A 292 1.53 -15.18 -20.24
N TYR A 293 1.70 -15.48 -18.95
CA TYR A 293 1.97 -14.53 -17.88
C TYR A 293 3.41 -14.52 -17.38
N MET A 294 3.73 -13.49 -16.59
CA MET A 294 5.05 -13.13 -16.07
C MET A 294 5.99 -12.55 -17.14
N HIS A 295 7.10 -11.95 -16.70
CA HIS A 295 8.05 -11.28 -17.60
C HIS A 295 8.67 -12.20 -18.65
N ASN A 296 8.64 -13.51 -18.43
CA ASN A 296 9.17 -14.54 -19.31
C ASN A 296 8.10 -15.46 -19.91
N GLY A 297 6.81 -15.18 -19.67
CA GLY A 297 5.70 -15.95 -20.23
C GLY A 297 5.68 -17.42 -19.81
N SER A 298 6.17 -17.73 -18.61
CA SER A 298 6.34 -19.09 -18.09
C SER A 298 5.05 -19.73 -17.58
N LEU A 299 4.04 -18.92 -17.23
CA LEU A 299 2.77 -19.40 -16.69
C LEU A 299 1.65 -19.24 -17.73
N ALA A 300 0.95 -20.33 -18.07
CA ALA A 300 0.01 -20.33 -19.19
C ALA A 300 -1.40 -19.83 -18.83
N THR A 301 -1.79 -19.85 -17.55
CA THR A 301 -3.17 -19.65 -17.08
C THR A 301 -3.20 -18.78 -15.82
N LEU A 302 -4.26 -18.00 -15.61
CA LEU A 302 -4.43 -17.19 -14.40
C LEU A 302 -4.41 -18.05 -13.13
N GLU A 303 -4.99 -19.24 -13.23
CA GLU A 303 -4.89 -20.32 -12.24
C GLU A 303 -3.46 -20.61 -11.78
N ALA A 304 -2.53 -20.71 -12.73
CA ALA A 304 -1.13 -21.02 -12.42
C ALA A 304 -0.41 -19.81 -11.81
N VAL A 305 -0.87 -18.60 -12.13
CA VAL A 305 -0.40 -17.36 -11.48
C VAL A 305 -0.85 -17.33 -10.03
N VAL A 306 -2.14 -17.62 -9.76
CA VAL A 306 -2.67 -17.69 -8.39
C VAL A 306 -1.95 -18.79 -7.58
N ASP A 307 -1.76 -19.97 -8.15
CA ASP A 307 -1.04 -21.07 -7.50
C ASP A 307 0.41 -20.68 -7.17
N PHE A 308 1.09 -19.99 -8.08
CA PHE A 308 2.46 -19.51 -7.84
C PHE A 308 2.55 -18.55 -6.64
N TYR A 309 1.58 -17.66 -6.46
CA TYR A 309 1.55 -16.77 -5.29
C TYR A 309 1.12 -17.49 -4.01
N ALA A 310 0.16 -18.41 -4.09
CA ALA A 310 -0.25 -19.25 -2.96
C ALA A 310 0.92 -20.09 -2.41
N ASP A 311 1.81 -20.55 -3.30
CA ASP A 311 3.07 -21.23 -2.98
C ASP A 311 4.15 -20.30 -2.37
N GLY A 312 3.89 -19.00 -2.21
CA GLY A 312 4.84 -18.02 -1.68
C GLY A 312 5.86 -17.53 -2.71
N GLY A 313 5.49 -17.58 -3.99
CA GLY A 313 6.31 -17.14 -5.13
C GLY A 313 7.54 -18.01 -5.34
N GLY A 314 8.67 -17.38 -5.64
CA GLY A 314 9.93 -18.08 -5.91
C GLY A 314 10.59 -18.78 -4.71
N ARG A 315 10.07 -18.63 -3.48
CA ARG A 315 10.72 -19.19 -2.27
C ARG A 315 10.76 -20.71 -2.29
N LEU A 316 9.68 -21.37 -2.71
CA LEU A 316 9.67 -22.83 -2.89
C LEU A 316 10.59 -23.30 -4.02
N HIS A 317 11.03 -22.38 -4.87
CA HIS A 317 12.03 -22.62 -5.92
C HIS A 317 13.45 -22.20 -5.53
N GLY A 318 13.69 -21.89 -4.24
CA GLY A 318 15.00 -21.59 -3.69
C GLY A 318 15.47 -20.15 -3.90
N GLN A 319 14.57 -19.22 -4.25
CA GLN A 319 14.90 -17.79 -4.25
C GLN A 319 14.78 -17.21 -2.84
N GLU A 320 15.86 -16.63 -2.33
CA GLU A 320 15.93 -16.08 -0.97
C GLU A 320 15.47 -14.62 -0.89
N ASN A 321 15.59 -13.85 -1.99
CA ASN A 321 15.32 -12.41 -2.04
C ASN A 321 13.91 -12.04 -2.50
N VAL A 322 12.93 -12.91 -2.27
CA VAL A 322 11.52 -12.65 -2.62
C VAL A 322 10.93 -11.60 -1.68
N ASP A 323 10.16 -10.67 -2.24
CA ASP A 323 9.55 -9.53 -1.55
C ASP A 323 8.70 -9.98 -0.35
N VAL A 324 8.77 -9.23 0.75
CA VAL A 324 8.11 -9.53 2.03
C VAL A 324 6.58 -9.63 1.93
N PHE A 325 5.97 -8.93 0.96
CA PHE A 325 4.53 -8.97 0.71
C PHE A 325 4.07 -10.25 -0.01
N VAL A 326 4.98 -10.93 -0.71
CA VAL A 326 4.68 -12.21 -1.32
C VAL A 326 4.83 -13.25 -0.22
N GLN A 327 3.77 -13.65 0.47
CA GLN A 327 3.81 -14.76 1.41
C GLN A 327 2.89 -15.87 0.93
N GLY A 328 3.24 -17.13 1.21
CA GLY A 328 2.39 -18.26 0.84
C GLY A 328 1.09 -18.22 1.65
N PHE A 329 -0.01 -18.64 1.03
CA PHE A 329 -1.33 -18.68 1.63
C PHE A 329 -2.09 -19.92 1.14
N GLU A 330 -3.05 -20.38 1.94
CA GLU A 330 -3.92 -21.49 1.56
C GLU A 330 -5.25 -20.95 1.02
N LEU A 331 -5.71 -21.52 -0.10
CA LEU A 331 -7.05 -21.30 -0.63
C LEU A 331 -7.77 -22.63 -0.76
N THR A 332 -9.06 -22.64 -0.48
CA THR A 332 -9.95 -23.72 -0.94
C THR A 332 -10.09 -23.67 -2.46
N ASP A 333 -10.51 -24.80 -3.08
CA ASP A 333 -10.80 -24.86 -4.52
C ASP A 333 -11.78 -23.76 -4.96
N GLN A 334 -12.76 -23.43 -4.12
CA GLN A 334 -13.76 -22.39 -4.40
C GLN A 334 -13.17 -20.99 -4.33
N GLU A 335 -12.34 -20.68 -3.33
CA GLU A 335 -11.70 -19.37 -3.20
C GLU A 335 -10.73 -19.11 -4.36
N ARG A 336 -10.00 -20.13 -4.78
CA ARG A 336 -9.15 -20.06 -5.98
C ARG A 336 -9.97 -19.72 -7.23
N LEU A 337 -11.11 -20.38 -7.44
CA LEU A 337 -12.01 -20.07 -8.56
C LEU A 337 -12.62 -18.67 -8.45
N ASP A 338 -12.99 -18.23 -7.24
CA ASP A 338 -13.56 -16.90 -7.00
C ASP A 338 -12.52 -15.81 -7.29
N LEU A 339 -11.28 -15.97 -6.84
CA LEU A 339 -10.18 -15.04 -7.13
C LEU A 339 -9.90 -14.93 -8.63
N VAL A 340 -9.84 -16.06 -9.34
CA VAL A 340 -9.70 -16.07 -10.81
C VAL A 340 -10.91 -15.41 -11.50
N ALA A 341 -12.14 -15.67 -11.03
CA ALA A 341 -13.34 -15.03 -11.56
C ALA A 341 -13.27 -13.50 -11.45
N PHE A 342 -12.74 -12.98 -10.34
CA PHE A 342 -12.51 -11.55 -10.17
C PHE A 342 -11.51 -10.99 -11.19
N LEU A 343 -10.42 -11.70 -11.51
CA LEU A 343 -9.47 -11.24 -12.54
C LEU A 343 -10.13 -11.12 -13.93
N TYR A 344 -11.11 -11.98 -14.26
CA TYR A 344 -11.92 -11.81 -15.47
C TYR A 344 -12.78 -10.53 -15.44
N ALA A 345 -13.22 -10.11 -14.26
CA ALA A 345 -14.02 -8.90 -14.07
C ALA A 345 -13.25 -7.59 -14.33
N LEU A 346 -11.91 -7.66 -14.48
CA LEU A 346 -11.04 -6.53 -14.83
C LEU A 346 -10.89 -6.34 -16.34
N THR A 347 -11.67 -7.07 -17.14
CA THR A 347 -11.61 -7.04 -18.61
C THR A 347 -12.66 -6.08 -19.19
N ASP A 348 -12.19 -5.16 -20.02
CA ASP A 348 -12.97 -4.17 -20.76
C ASP A 348 -12.26 -3.83 -22.08
N GLU A 349 -12.91 -4.21 -23.17
CA GLU A 349 -12.49 -3.90 -24.55
C GLU A 349 -13.37 -2.78 -25.17
N SER A 350 -14.15 -2.02 -24.37
CA SER A 350 -15.03 -0.98 -24.92
C SER A 350 -14.27 0.17 -25.58
N GLY A 351 -13.02 0.40 -25.17
CA GLY A 351 -12.08 1.33 -25.80
C GLY A 351 -11.22 0.71 -26.91
N LEU A 352 -11.48 -0.53 -27.35
CA LEU A 352 -10.61 -1.24 -28.32
C LEU A 352 -10.69 -0.53 -29.69
N PRO A 353 -9.58 0.04 -30.21
CA PRO A 353 -9.57 0.62 -31.54
C PRO A 353 -9.79 -0.46 -32.59
N ALA A 354 -10.52 -0.12 -33.66
CA ALA A 354 -10.62 -0.99 -34.82
C ALA A 354 -9.23 -1.18 -35.45
N VAL A 355 -8.97 -2.35 -36.04
CA VAL A 355 -7.80 -2.50 -36.91
C VAL A 355 -8.08 -1.74 -38.22
N PRO A 356 -7.19 -0.83 -38.68
CA PRO A 356 -7.44 -0.08 -39.90
C PRO A 356 -7.46 -1.02 -41.11
N THR A 357 -8.37 -0.79 -42.06
CA THR A 357 -8.45 -1.64 -43.27
C THR A 357 -7.29 -1.43 -44.24
N ALA A 358 -6.64 -0.27 -44.13
CA ALA A 358 -5.45 0.11 -44.89
C ALA A 358 -4.71 1.20 -44.09
N VAL A 359 -3.41 1.31 -44.34
CA VAL A 359 -2.53 2.34 -43.78
C VAL A 359 -1.98 3.23 -44.90
N PRO A 360 -1.52 4.45 -44.62
CA PRO A 360 -1.05 5.40 -45.64
C PRO A 360 0.07 4.88 -46.55
N SER A 361 0.96 4.00 -46.07
CA SER A 361 1.99 3.39 -46.92
C SER A 361 1.42 2.42 -47.98
N GLY A 362 0.19 1.94 -47.77
CA GLY A 362 -0.42 0.87 -48.57
C GLY A 362 0.13 -0.54 -48.27
N LEU A 363 0.99 -0.69 -47.26
CA LEU A 363 1.49 -1.98 -46.82
C LEU A 363 0.40 -2.81 -46.12
N PRO A 364 0.53 -4.15 -46.06
CA PRO A 364 -0.44 -4.99 -45.40
C PRO A 364 -0.49 -4.73 -43.89
N VAL A 365 -1.70 -4.48 -43.37
CA VAL A 365 -1.96 -4.44 -41.92
C VAL A 365 -2.03 -5.85 -41.34
N ILE A 366 -1.81 -5.95 -40.02
CA ILE A 366 -1.97 -7.21 -39.28
C ILE A 366 -3.35 -7.83 -39.54
N GLN A 367 -3.41 -9.16 -39.49
CA GLN A 367 -4.67 -9.88 -39.61
C GLN A 367 -5.29 -10.08 -38.22
N PRO A 368 -6.63 -10.07 -38.10
CA PRO A 368 -7.29 -10.41 -36.86
C PRO A 368 -6.87 -11.79 -36.35
N THR A 369 -6.68 -11.89 -35.04
CA THR A 369 -6.29 -13.14 -34.38
C THR A 369 -7.41 -13.57 -33.43
N ASP A 370 -7.77 -14.86 -33.44
CA ASP A 370 -8.73 -15.38 -32.48
C ASP A 370 -8.09 -15.48 -31.09
N ASN A 371 -8.79 -14.97 -30.08
CA ASN A 371 -8.36 -15.07 -28.69
C ASN A 371 -9.38 -15.91 -27.92
N PRO A 372 -9.07 -17.18 -27.60
CA PRO A 372 -10.01 -18.07 -26.94
C PRO A 372 -10.42 -17.54 -25.55
N ALA A 373 -9.60 -16.69 -24.92
CA ALA A 373 -9.92 -16.11 -23.63
C ALA A 373 -11.17 -15.21 -23.67
N ARG A 374 -11.55 -14.63 -24.81
CA ARG A 374 -12.78 -13.84 -24.92
C ARG A 374 -14.03 -14.65 -24.64
N ALA A 375 -14.04 -15.94 -24.98
CA ALA A 375 -15.15 -16.83 -24.66
C ALA A 375 -15.23 -17.08 -23.14
N GLU A 376 -14.07 -17.25 -22.48
CA GLU A 376 -13.99 -17.40 -21.02
C GLU A 376 -14.39 -16.11 -20.30
N VAL A 377 -13.91 -14.95 -20.75
CA VAL A 377 -14.33 -13.63 -20.25
C VAL A 377 -15.85 -13.49 -20.37
N ALA A 378 -16.44 -13.79 -21.52
CA ALA A 378 -17.88 -13.70 -21.72
C ALA A 378 -18.68 -14.69 -20.85
N ALA A 379 -18.10 -15.85 -20.51
CA ALA A 379 -18.72 -16.83 -19.63
C ALA A 379 -18.70 -16.40 -18.15
N HIS A 380 -17.66 -15.68 -17.72
CA HIS A 380 -17.54 -15.18 -16.35
C HIS A 380 -18.23 -13.82 -16.14
N ASN A 381 -18.15 -12.92 -17.13
CA ASN A 381 -18.74 -11.58 -17.09
C ASN A 381 -20.20 -11.58 -17.54
N VAL A 382 -20.96 -12.55 -17.04
CA VAL A 382 -22.41 -12.63 -17.17
C VAL A 382 -23.04 -11.80 -16.05
N GLY A 383 -23.03 -10.47 -16.21
CA GLY A 383 -23.67 -9.56 -15.25
C GLY A 383 -25.08 -10.04 -14.86
N GLY A 384 -25.49 -9.73 -13.63
CA GLY A 384 -26.82 -10.04 -13.12
C GLY A 384 -27.90 -9.11 -13.66
N ASP A 385 -29.15 -9.47 -13.36
CA ASP A 385 -30.28 -8.53 -13.33
C ASP A 385 -31.08 -8.92 -12.08
N SER A 386 -30.55 -8.54 -10.92
CA SER A 386 -31.22 -8.80 -9.65
C SER A 386 -32.45 -7.91 -9.47
N GLY A 387 -32.67 -6.97 -10.40
CA GLY A 387 -33.69 -5.93 -10.31
C GLY A 387 -33.42 -4.95 -9.16
N ILE A 388 -32.20 -4.94 -8.63
CA ILE A 388 -31.78 -4.06 -7.55
C ILE A 388 -31.45 -2.69 -8.12
N ASP A 389 -32.33 -1.71 -7.87
CA ASP A 389 -31.99 -0.30 -7.98
C ASP A 389 -31.59 0.18 -6.58
N LEU A 390 -30.39 0.77 -6.47
CA LEU A 390 -29.87 1.22 -5.17
C LEU A 390 -30.70 2.35 -4.53
N THR A 391 -31.61 2.96 -5.29
CA THR A 391 -32.41 4.13 -4.91
C THR A 391 -33.92 3.89 -4.91
N ASP A 392 -34.37 2.66 -5.15
CA ASP A 392 -35.78 2.33 -5.36
C ASP A 392 -36.65 2.33 -4.10
N ARG A 393 -36.03 2.44 -2.91
CA ARG A 393 -36.74 2.48 -1.65
C ARG A 393 -36.00 3.28 -0.58
N GLU A 394 -36.76 3.71 0.41
CA GLU A 394 -36.23 4.28 1.65
C GLU A 394 -35.43 3.24 2.44
N PRO A 395 -34.43 3.69 3.23
CA PRO A 395 -33.68 2.83 4.14
C PRO A 395 -34.57 2.01 5.08
N MET A 396 -34.16 0.76 5.34
CA MET A 396 -34.90 -0.15 6.21
C MET A 396 -33.97 -1.01 7.07
N THR A 397 -34.57 -1.72 8.03
CA THR A 397 -33.88 -2.76 8.80
C THR A 397 -34.09 -4.11 8.15
N ILE A 398 -32.99 -4.80 7.82
CA ILE A 398 -32.95 -6.17 7.29
C ILE A 398 -32.51 -7.08 8.42
N VAL A 399 -33.41 -7.94 8.90
CA VAL A 399 -33.08 -8.94 9.92
C VAL A 399 -32.66 -10.24 9.24
N VAL A 400 -31.48 -10.77 9.58
CA VAL A 400 -31.01 -12.09 9.13
C VAL A 400 -31.98 -13.16 9.62
N GLN A 401 -32.55 -13.92 8.70
CA GLN A 401 -33.54 -14.95 9.05
C GLN A 401 -32.88 -16.24 9.55
N ALA A 402 -33.64 -17.06 10.28
CA ALA A 402 -33.13 -18.35 10.74
C ALA A 402 -32.75 -19.25 9.54
N GLY A 403 -31.48 -19.68 9.50
CA GLY A 403 -30.92 -20.49 8.41
C GLY A 403 -30.48 -19.71 7.17
N GLU A 404 -30.61 -18.38 7.19
CA GLU A 404 -30.05 -17.47 6.20
C GLU A 404 -28.63 -17.06 6.61
N SER A 405 -27.74 -16.92 5.63
CA SER A 405 -26.40 -16.39 5.88
C SER A 405 -26.43 -14.86 6.03
N VAL A 406 -25.51 -14.28 6.79
CA VAL A 406 -25.38 -12.83 6.92
C VAL A 406 -25.11 -12.20 5.56
N GLN A 407 -24.26 -12.82 4.73
CA GLN A 407 -24.00 -12.32 3.38
C GLN A 407 -25.27 -12.25 2.51
N THR A 408 -26.20 -13.20 2.65
CA THR A 408 -27.47 -13.17 1.91
C THR A 408 -28.33 -11.96 2.29
N ALA A 409 -28.26 -11.52 3.56
CA ALA A 409 -28.93 -10.29 3.99
C ALA A 409 -28.22 -9.05 3.43
N VAL A 410 -26.88 -9.02 3.46
CA VAL A 410 -26.05 -7.96 2.88
C VAL A 410 -26.30 -7.81 1.38
N ASP A 411 -26.38 -8.90 0.63
CA ASP A 411 -26.58 -8.89 -0.83
C ASP A 411 -27.92 -8.22 -1.25
N ARG A 412 -28.86 -8.05 -0.32
CA ARG A 412 -30.15 -7.37 -0.55
C ARG A 412 -30.19 -5.95 0.00
N ALA A 413 -29.12 -5.51 0.66
CA ALA A 413 -29.04 -4.20 1.28
C ALA A 413 -28.92 -3.08 0.24
N ARG A 414 -29.21 -1.87 0.73
CA ARG A 414 -29.17 -0.59 0.02
C ARG A 414 -28.49 0.43 0.91
N PRO A 415 -27.91 1.50 0.34
CA PRO A 415 -27.42 2.61 1.15
C PRO A 415 -28.45 3.09 2.17
N GLY A 416 -28.01 3.24 3.41
CA GLY A 416 -28.82 3.65 4.56
C GLY A 416 -29.40 2.48 5.37
N ASP A 417 -29.37 1.24 4.84
CA ASP A 417 -29.96 0.10 5.54
C ASP A 417 -29.19 -0.27 6.82
N THR A 418 -29.93 -0.85 7.76
CA THR A 418 -29.37 -1.53 8.93
C THR A 418 -29.56 -3.03 8.80
N ILE A 419 -28.48 -3.78 8.86
CA ILE A 419 -28.47 -5.25 8.87
C ILE A 419 -28.39 -5.70 10.33
N GLU A 420 -29.42 -6.40 10.78
CA GLU A 420 -29.51 -6.94 12.13
C GLU A 420 -29.24 -8.44 12.13
N VAL A 421 -28.24 -8.86 12.90
CA VAL A 421 -27.81 -10.25 13.02
C VAL A 421 -28.27 -10.81 14.37
N PRO A 422 -29.30 -11.66 14.43
CA PRO A 422 -29.71 -12.30 15.68
C PRO A 422 -28.60 -13.15 16.28
N TYR A 423 -28.56 -13.27 17.60
CA TYR A 423 -27.68 -14.20 18.29
C TYR A 423 -27.69 -15.59 17.64
N GLY A 424 -26.50 -16.07 17.33
CA GLY A 424 -26.21 -17.33 16.65
C GLY A 424 -24.71 -17.46 16.47
N VAL A 425 -24.27 -18.60 15.96
CA VAL A 425 -22.88 -18.81 15.54
C VAL A 425 -22.88 -18.90 14.02
N TYR A 426 -22.12 -18.02 13.38
CA TYR A 426 -22.03 -17.87 11.93
C TYR A 426 -20.62 -18.24 11.48
N HIS A 427 -20.53 -19.07 10.45
CA HIS A 427 -19.28 -19.59 9.90
C HIS A 427 -19.14 -19.11 8.45
N GLU A 428 -18.95 -17.81 8.31
CA GLU A 428 -18.85 -17.16 7.01
C GLU A 428 -17.92 -15.94 7.06
N ARG A 429 -17.51 -15.47 5.88
CA ARG A 429 -16.93 -14.15 5.68
C ARG A 429 -18.05 -13.23 5.19
N VAL A 430 -18.09 -12.00 5.69
CA VAL A 430 -19.11 -11.02 5.28
C VAL A 430 -18.46 -9.84 4.57
N VAL A 431 -18.88 -9.59 3.33
CA VAL A 431 -18.34 -8.58 2.41
C VAL A 431 -19.36 -7.48 2.21
N ILE A 432 -19.01 -6.24 2.57
CA ILE A 432 -19.90 -5.06 2.51
C ILE A 432 -19.22 -3.91 1.75
N ASP A 433 -19.55 -3.72 0.48
CA ASP A 433 -18.98 -2.65 -0.35
C ASP A 433 -19.93 -1.46 -0.58
N ILE A 434 -21.11 -1.48 0.04
CA ILE A 434 -22.17 -0.47 -0.16
C ILE A 434 -22.00 0.64 0.88
N ASN A 435 -22.13 1.90 0.45
CA ASN A 435 -22.09 3.06 1.36
C ASN A 435 -23.27 3.06 2.33
N ASP A 436 -23.13 3.78 3.45
CA ASP A 436 -24.19 4.08 4.42
C ASP A 436 -24.82 2.83 5.09
N ILE A 437 -24.06 1.75 5.25
CA ILE A 437 -24.55 0.52 5.90
C ILE A 437 -24.23 0.51 7.40
N THR A 438 -25.21 0.08 8.19
CA THR A 438 -25.00 -0.32 9.59
C THR A 438 -25.13 -1.83 9.73
N LEU A 439 -24.11 -2.53 10.20
CA LEU A 439 -24.16 -3.94 10.60
C LEU A 439 -24.19 -4.04 12.13
N ARG A 440 -25.25 -4.61 12.71
CA ARG A 440 -25.35 -4.75 14.17
C ARG A 440 -25.84 -6.11 14.63
N GLY A 441 -25.27 -6.62 15.71
CA GLY A 441 -25.79 -7.81 16.38
C GLY A 441 -26.98 -7.53 17.30
N ILE A 442 -27.93 -8.45 17.34
CA ILE A 442 -29.01 -8.47 18.32
C ILE A 442 -28.65 -9.48 19.42
N PRO A 443 -28.42 -9.04 20.66
CA PRO A 443 -28.08 -9.95 21.74
C PRO A 443 -29.25 -10.87 22.09
N ASN A 444 -28.93 -12.04 22.65
CA ASN A 444 -29.94 -12.91 23.25
C ASN A 444 -30.41 -12.37 24.63
N ALA A 445 -31.31 -13.10 25.29
CA ALA A 445 -31.84 -12.71 26.60
C ALA A 445 -30.78 -12.65 27.72
N ALA A 446 -29.62 -13.29 27.54
CA ALA A 446 -28.49 -13.23 28.47
C ALA A 446 -27.52 -12.05 28.16
N GLY A 447 -27.75 -11.31 27.07
CA GLY A 447 -26.89 -10.22 26.64
C GLY A 447 -25.74 -10.65 25.72
N GLU A 448 -25.70 -11.91 25.30
CA GLU A 448 -24.63 -12.43 24.44
C GLU A 448 -24.87 -11.98 22.99
N TRP A 449 -23.83 -11.46 22.34
CA TRP A 449 -23.83 -11.03 20.94
C TRP A 449 -23.73 -12.22 19.97
N PRO A 450 -24.18 -12.08 18.70
CA PRO A 450 -23.88 -13.06 17.67
C PRO A 450 -22.37 -13.27 17.52
N ILE A 451 -21.99 -14.52 17.25
CA ILE A 451 -20.60 -14.97 17.13
C ILE A 451 -20.31 -15.24 15.66
N PHE A 452 -19.28 -14.59 15.14
CA PHE A 452 -18.68 -14.84 13.84
C PHE A 452 -17.43 -15.67 14.12
N ASP A 453 -17.41 -16.93 13.67
CA ASP A 453 -16.38 -17.89 14.02
C ASP A 453 -15.72 -18.44 12.75
N GLY A 454 -14.47 -18.04 12.54
CA GLY A 454 -13.66 -18.45 11.40
C GLY A 454 -13.16 -19.89 11.47
N GLU A 455 -13.38 -20.60 12.60
CA GLU A 455 -12.97 -22.00 12.84
C GLU A 455 -11.46 -22.28 12.66
N GLY A 456 -10.63 -21.23 12.62
CA GLY A 456 -9.20 -21.31 12.32
C GLY A 456 -8.90 -21.58 10.84
N VAL A 457 -9.88 -21.35 9.94
CA VAL A 457 -9.73 -21.59 8.50
C VAL A 457 -10.13 -20.39 7.63
N LEU A 458 -11.07 -19.55 8.08
CA LEU A 458 -11.49 -18.36 7.33
C LEU A 458 -10.57 -17.17 7.65
N THR A 459 -10.26 -16.38 6.64
CA THR A 459 -9.32 -15.26 6.74
C THR A 459 -9.89 -14.06 7.50
N GLU A 460 -11.08 -13.57 7.15
CA GLU A 460 -11.69 -12.40 7.83
C GLU A 460 -13.15 -12.59 8.23
N GLY A 461 -13.53 -11.99 9.36
CA GLY A 461 -14.94 -11.96 9.79
C GLY A 461 -15.79 -11.04 8.93
N VAL A 462 -15.43 -9.76 8.92
CA VAL A 462 -16.12 -8.74 8.12
C VAL A 462 -15.09 -7.94 7.34
N ILE A 463 -15.33 -7.75 6.05
CA ILE A 463 -14.58 -6.84 5.18
C ILE A 463 -15.53 -5.80 4.61
N ALA A 464 -15.19 -4.52 4.76
CA ALA A 464 -16.01 -3.43 4.27
C ALA A 464 -15.24 -2.36 3.50
N SER A 465 -15.95 -1.74 2.56
CA SER A 465 -15.41 -0.79 1.60
C SER A 465 -16.43 0.27 1.21
N GLY A 466 -17.52 0.40 1.96
CA GLY A 466 -18.49 1.49 1.82
C GLY A 466 -18.17 2.65 2.77
N ASN A 467 -18.37 3.88 2.30
CA ASN A 467 -18.33 5.08 3.14
C ASN A 467 -19.46 5.05 4.19
N ASN A 468 -19.30 5.76 5.30
CA ASN A 468 -20.29 5.86 6.39
C ASN A 468 -20.71 4.49 6.96
N PHE A 469 -19.75 3.58 7.09
CA PHE A 469 -19.97 2.23 7.59
C PHE A 469 -19.92 2.18 9.11
N THR A 470 -20.96 1.59 9.72
CA THR A 470 -21.02 1.34 11.17
C THR A 470 -21.14 -0.14 11.45
N VAL A 471 -20.34 -0.65 12.39
CA VAL A 471 -20.35 -2.06 12.79
C VAL A 471 -20.22 -2.22 14.29
N GLY A 472 -21.06 -3.08 14.88
CA GLY A 472 -21.01 -3.31 16.31
C GLY A 472 -21.94 -4.36 16.91
N ASN A 473 -21.77 -4.59 18.21
CA ASN A 473 -22.47 -5.63 18.98
C ASN A 473 -22.19 -7.05 18.47
N LEU A 474 -20.92 -7.38 18.24
CA LEU A 474 -20.47 -8.64 17.65
C LEU A 474 -19.36 -9.29 18.48
N HIS A 475 -19.33 -10.62 18.50
CA HIS A 475 -18.12 -11.39 18.87
C HIS A 475 -17.53 -11.98 17.59
N VAL A 476 -16.28 -11.66 17.28
CA VAL A 476 -15.55 -12.18 16.12
C VAL A 476 -14.36 -13.00 16.62
N ARG A 477 -14.20 -14.24 16.16
CA ARG A 477 -13.14 -15.12 16.67
C ARG A 477 -12.61 -16.14 15.69
N ASN A 478 -11.41 -16.65 15.97
CA ASN A 478 -10.77 -17.76 15.25
C ASN A 478 -10.67 -17.53 13.73
N TYR A 479 -10.48 -16.28 13.29
CA TYR A 479 -10.14 -15.98 11.91
C TYR A 479 -8.62 -15.99 11.75
N THR A 480 -8.12 -16.44 10.60
CA THR A 480 -6.67 -16.60 10.39
C THR A 480 -5.95 -15.29 10.08
N ASP A 481 -6.70 -14.21 9.81
CA ASP A 481 -6.14 -12.90 9.48
C ASP A 481 -6.85 -11.80 10.28
N ASN A 482 -8.04 -11.32 9.89
CA ASN A 482 -8.66 -10.14 10.52
C ASN A 482 -10.03 -10.39 11.15
N GLY A 483 -10.32 -9.72 12.26
CA GLY A 483 -11.67 -9.68 12.81
C GLY A 483 -12.61 -8.86 11.93
N VAL A 484 -12.38 -7.54 11.88
CA VAL A 484 -13.14 -6.60 11.05
C VAL A 484 -12.18 -5.66 10.31
N LEU A 485 -12.10 -5.80 8.99
CA LEU A 485 -11.32 -4.96 8.09
C LEU A 485 -12.22 -3.93 7.40
N VAL A 486 -11.83 -2.65 7.44
CA VAL A 486 -12.47 -1.59 6.66
C VAL A 486 -11.40 -0.81 5.91
N GLU A 487 -11.51 -0.77 4.58
CA GLU A 487 -10.43 -0.26 3.74
C GLU A 487 -10.89 0.88 2.83
N GLY A 488 -10.15 1.99 2.89
CA GLY A 488 -10.16 2.98 1.83
C GLY A 488 -11.33 3.96 1.87
N VAL A 489 -12.05 4.10 2.99
CA VAL A 489 -13.35 4.79 3.06
C VAL A 489 -13.37 5.95 4.05
N THR A 490 -14.37 6.82 3.93
CA THR A 490 -14.61 7.89 4.91
C THR A 490 -15.79 7.57 5.81
N GLY A 491 -15.70 7.94 7.10
CA GLY A 491 -16.77 7.78 8.09
C GLY A 491 -16.92 6.33 8.54
N VAL A 492 -16.01 5.85 9.38
CA VAL A 492 -16.06 4.48 9.91
C VAL A 492 -16.34 4.50 11.40
N HIS A 493 -17.28 3.69 11.86
CA HIS A 493 -17.59 3.55 13.28
C HIS A 493 -17.60 2.08 13.71
N PHE A 494 -16.57 1.69 14.46
CA PHE A 494 -16.51 0.41 15.17
C PHE A 494 -16.97 0.62 16.60
N HIS A 495 -17.93 -0.19 17.06
CA HIS A 495 -18.33 -0.11 18.46
C HIS A 495 -18.81 -1.42 19.06
N ASP A 496 -18.53 -1.64 20.35
CA ASP A 496 -19.07 -2.80 21.09
C ASP A 496 -18.75 -4.13 20.37
N ILE A 497 -17.47 -4.34 20.03
CA ILE A 497 -16.95 -5.54 19.36
C ILE A 497 -16.02 -6.27 20.31
N PHE A 498 -16.18 -7.59 20.42
CA PHE A 498 -15.18 -8.46 21.05
C PHE A 498 -14.47 -9.27 19.97
N ALA A 499 -13.18 -9.03 19.76
CA ALA A 499 -12.34 -9.80 18.84
C ALA A 499 -11.39 -10.72 19.62
N GLU A 500 -11.45 -12.02 19.37
CA GLU A 500 -10.75 -13.04 20.15
C GLU A 500 -10.02 -14.04 19.26
N ASN A 501 -8.71 -14.21 19.44
CA ASN A 501 -7.90 -15.17 18.69
C ASN A 501 -8.12 -15.05 17.17
N VAL A 502 -8.14 -13.81 16.67
CA VAL A 502 -7.99 -13.55 15.23
C VAL A 502 -6.50 -13.35 14.95
N GLY A 503 -6.04 -13.69 13.75
CA GLY A 503 -4.61 -13.71 13.37
C GLY A 503 -3.93 -12.35 13.53
N THR A 504 -3.88 -11.59 12.44
CA THR A 504 -3.12 -10.34 12.30
C THR A 504 -3.76 -9.17 13.05
N TYR A 505 -5.04 -8.84 12.80
CA TYR A 505 -5.67 -7.65 13.40
C TYR A 505 -7.09 -7.87 13.92
N GLY A 506 -7.38 -7.35 15.13
CA GLY A 506 -8.73 -7.40 15.71
C GLY A 506 -9.73 -6.54 14.95
N VAL A 507 -9.49 -5.23 15.00
CA VAL A 507 -10.25 -4.21 14.26
C VAL A 507 -9.28 -3.37 13.46
N TYR A 508 -9.51 -3.29 12.15
CA TYR A 508 -8.52 -2.84 11.19
C TYR A 508 -9.09 -1.86 10.14
N PRO A 509 -9.26 -0.58 10.48
CA PRO A 509 -9.34 0.48 9.49
C PRO A 509 -7.99 0.74 8.81
N VAL A 510 -8.00 0.82 7.48
CA VAL A 510 -6.80 1.18 6.69
C VAL A 510 -7.15 2.16 5.58
N ARG A 511 -6.26 3.13 5.31
CA ARG A 511 -6.46 4.17 4.26
C ARG A 511 -7.83 4.85 4.38
N SER A 512 -8.24 5.17 5.60
CA SER A 512 -9.60 5.65 5.90
C SER A 512 -9.58 7.00 6.59
N THR A 513 -10.60 7.82 6.39
CA THR A 513 -10.72 9.16 6.99
C THR A 513 -11.92 9.21 7.94
N ASN A 514 -11.80 9.90 9.08
CA ASN A 514 -12.85 10.03 10.09
C ASN A 514 -13.26 8.65 10.65
N VAL A 515 -12.39 8.07 11.47
CA VAL A 515 -12.55 6.75 12.05
C VAL A 515 -12.81 6.88 13.55
N LEU A 516 -13.86 6.23 14.04
CA LEU A 516 -14.16 6.09 15.46
C LEU A 516 -14.15 4.61 15.86
N ILE A 517 -13.30 4.27 16.81
CA ILE A 517 -13.22 2.95 17.45
C ILE A 517 -13.55 3.15 18.93
N GLU A 518 -14.64 2.56 19.41
CA GLU A 518 -15.03 2.72 20.81
C GLU A 518 -15.63 1.47 21.45
N ARG A 519 -15.36 1.23 22.73
CA ARG A 519 -15.89 0.06 23.47
C ARG A 519 -15.56 -1.26 22.77
N VAL A 520 -14.37 -1.39 22.22
CA VAL A 520 -13.89 -2.65 21.66
C VAL A 520 -13.04 -3.40 22.68
N GLU A 521 -13.15 -4.72 22.70
CA GLU A 521 -12.29 -5.60 23.48
C GLU A 521 -11.54 -6.53 22.51
N VAL A 522 -10.22 -6.59 22.60
CA VAL A 522 -9.40 -7.40 21.69
C VAL A 522 -8.33 -8.21 22.42
N THR A 523 -8.25 -9.50 22.12
CA THR A 523 -7.24 -10.40 22.69
C THR A 523 -6.78 -11.52 21.77
N GLY A 524 -5.54 -11.97 21.96
CA GLY A 524 -4.97 -13.15 21.29
C GLY A 524 -4.54 -12.89 19.85
N VAL A 525 -4.21 -11.65 19.51
CA VAL A 525 -3.83 -11.21 18.15
C VAL A 525 -2.30 -11.17 18.02
N ASP A 526 -1.76 -11.76 16.94
CA ASP A 526 -0.32 -11.94 16.72
C ASP A 526 0.40 -10.74 16.09
N ASP A 527 -0.35 -9.72 15.69
CA ASP A 527 0.15 -8.38 15.42
C ASP A 527 -0.56 -7.37 16.35
N ALA A 528 -1.54 -6.59 15.87
CA ALA A 528 -2.18 -5.53 16.65
C ALA A 528 -3.66 -5.77 16.95
N GLY A 529 -4.04 -5.62 18.22
CA GLY A 529 -5.43 -5.76 18.65
C GLY A 529 -6.34 -4.73 17.97
N VAL A 530 -6.05 -3.44 18.17
CA VAL A 530 -6.66 -2.34 17.41
C VAL A 530 -5.60 -1.75 16.49
N TYR A 531 -5.82 -1.75 15.18
CA TYR A 531 -4.88 -1.21 14.21
C TYR A 531 -5.55 -0.17 13.31
N ALA A 532 -5.02 1.05 13.26
CA ALA A 532 -5.37 2.00 12.21
C ALA A 532 -4.14 2.35 11.37
N GLY A 533 -4.14 1.94 10.11
CA GLY A 533 -3.01 2.15 9.19
C GLY A 533 -3.32 3.18 8.12
N GLN A 534 -2.39 4.09 7.84
CA GLN A 534 -2.50 5.05 6.74
C GLN A 534 -3.81 5.87 6.81
N CYS A 535 -4.35 6.10 8.02
CA CYS A 535 -5.64 6.74 8.24
C CYS A 535 -5.51 8.25 8.51
N GLU A 536 -6.63 8.95 8.49
CA GLU A 536 -6.73 10.36 8.88
C GLU A 536 -7.89 10.58 9.86
N ASN A 537 -7.69 11.37 10.91
CA ASN A 537 -8.71 11.68 11.93
C ASN A 537 -9.27 10.43 12.60
N VAL A 538 -8.43 9.73 13.36
CA VAL A 538 -8.75 8.48 14.06
C VAL A 538 -8.97 8.73 15.55
N ILE A 539 -10.04 8.19 16.12
CA ILE A 539 -10.30 8.20 17.57
C ILE A 539 -10.42 6.75 18.05
N VAL A 540 -9.64 6.39 19.08
CA VAL A 540 -9.72 5.13 19.80
C VAL A 540 -10.02 5.41 21.27
N ARG A 541 -11.19 4.98 21.76
CA ARG A 541 -11.59 5.26 23.15
C ARG A 541 -12.36 4.15 23.84
N ASP A 542 -12.45 4.24 25.16
CA ASP A 542 -13.29 3.36 25.99
C ASP A 542 -13.04 1.86 25.75
N SER A 543 -11.84 1.48 25.29
CA SER A 543 -11.54 0.13 24.77
C SER A 543 -10.52 -0.61 25.63
N VAL A 544 -10.51 -1.94 25.51
CA VAL A 544 -9.66 -2.83 26.30
C VAL A 544 -8.87 -3.74 25.35
N VAL A 545 -7.54 -3.71 25.46
CA VAL A 545 -6.65 -4.53 24.62
C VAL A 545 -5.68 -5.32 25.50
N TYR A 546 -5.63 -6.64 25.33
CA TYR A 546 -4.77 -7.49 26.14
C TYR A 546 -4.37 -8.80 25.48
N GLY A 547 -3.20 -9.32 25.85
CA GLY A 547 -2.72 -10.59 25.32
C GLY A 547 -2.39 -10.56 23.82
N ASN A 548 -2.12 -9.37 23.28
CA ASN A 548 -1.71 -9.18 21.88
C ASN A 548 -0.21 -8.91 21.80
N VAL A 549 0.37 -8.93 20.60
CA VAL A 549 1.70 -8.34 20.40
C VAL A 549 1.61 -6.83 20.62
N LEU A 550 0.84 -6.13 19.79
CA LEU A 550 0.57 -4.70 19.94
C LEU A 550 -0.86 -4.51 20.44
N GLY A 551 -1.04 -3.69 21.48
CA GLY A 551 -2.38 -3.40 22.01
C GLY A 551 -3.18 -2.51 21.07
N ILE A 552 -2.81 -1.24 20.98
CA ILE A 552 -3.35 -0.25 20.03
C ILE A 552 -2.19 0.23 19.15
N GLU A 553 -2.35 0.16 17.84
CA GLU A 553 -1.40 0.68 16.86
C GLU A 553 -2.04 1.74 15.96
N LEU A 554 -1.35 2.88 15.81
CA LEU A 554 -1.59 3.86 14.75
C LEU A 554 -0.35 3.90 13.85
N GLU A 555 -0.46 3.33 12.65
CA GLU A 555 0.59 3.23 11.65
C GLU A 555 0.34 4.27 10.54
N ASN A 556 1.36 5.06 10.20
CA ASN A 556 1.36 6.10 9.18
C ASN A 556 0.08 6.96 9.16
N THR A 557 -0.42 7.32 10.35
CA THR A 557 -1.72 7.96 10.53
C THR A 557 -1.55 9.45 10.85
N TYR A 558 -2.39 10.29 10.25
CA TYR A 558 -2.40 11.73 10.48
C TYR A 558 -3.61 12.14 11.34
N GLY A 559 -3.35 12.70 12.53
CA GLY A 559 -4.39 13.15 13.45
C GLY A 559 -5.08 11.98 14.16
N GLY A 560 -4.47 11.49 15.25
CA GLY A 560 -5.02 10.43 16.08
C GLY A 560 -5.38 10.91 17.49
N GLU A 561 -6.40 10.32 18.12
CA GLU A 561 -6.68 10.46 19.55
C GLU A 561 -6.86 9.07 20.17
N ILE A 562 -6.07 8.74 21.18
CA ILE A 562 -6.14 7.49 21.94
C ILE A 562 -6.42 7.85 23.41
N TYR A 563 -7.65 7.64 23.90
CA TYR A 563 -7.98 8.00 25.28
C TYR A 563 -9.00 7.12 26.01
N ASN A 564 -8.92 7.12 27.34
CA ASN A 564 -9.79 6.30 28.20
C ASN A 564 -9.78 4.80 27.83
N ASN A 565 -8.63 4.30 27.39
CA ASN A 565 -8.43 2.88 27.10
C ASN A 565 -7.67 2.18 28.23
N HIS A 566 -7.79 0.86 28.29
CA HIS A 566 -6.98 -0.01 29.16
C HIS A 566 -6.17 -0.98 28.31
N ALA A 567 -4.88 -0.72 28.18
CA ALA A 567 -3.95 -1.57 27.47
C ALA A 567 -3.08 -2.34 28.47
N TYR A 568 -3.29 -3.66 28.58
CA TYR A 568 -2.55 -4.47 29.55
C TYR A 568 -2.14 -5.84 29.04
N ASN A 569 -1.03 -6.38 29.56
CA ASN A 569 -0.56 -7.72 29.19
C ASN A 569 -0.40 -7.92 27.66
N ASN A 570 -0.01 -6.87 26.93
CA ASN A 570 0.46 -6.97 25.55
C ASN A 570 2.00 -7.02 25.50
N THR A 571 2.63 -7.19 24.33
CA THR A 571 4.09 -6.99 24.18
C THR A 571 4.41 -5.50 24.27
N VAL A 572 3.65 -4.69 23.53
CA VAL A 572 3.63 -3.22 23.60
C VAL A 572 2.17 -2.76 23.82
N GLY A 573 1.95 -1.85 24.77
CA GLY A 573 0.60 -1.38 25.10
C GLY A 573 -0.01 -0.48 24.00
N ILE A 574 0.65 0.63 23.69
CA ILE A 574 0.26 1.58 22.63
C ILE A 574 1.46 1.85 21.74
N PHE A 575 1.29 1.73 20.43
CA PHE A 575 2.33 1.95 19.43
C PHE A 575 1.88 2.98 18.39
N VAL A 576 2.64 4.06 18.22
CA VAL A 576 2.40 5.07 17.18
C VAL A 576 3.65 5.14 16.33
N VAL A 577 3.50 4.84 15.04
CA VAL A 577 4.64 4.54 14.17
C VAL A 577 4.50 5.16 12.78
N LEU A 578 5.63 5.58 12.22
CA LEU A 578 5.83 5.82 10.79
C LEU A 578 6.71 4.71 10.24
N LEU A 579 6.27 4.01 9.20
CA LEU A 579 6.99 2.96 8.49
C LEU A 579 7.26 3.37 7.02
N PRO A 580 8.40 2.95 6.44
CA PRO A 580 8.73 3.22 5.04
C PRO A 580 7.92 2.35 4.07
N GLN A 581 7.99 2.66 2.77
CA GLN A 581 7.47 1.84 1.66
C GLN A 581 5.93 1.69 1.60
N LEU A 582 5.18 2.47 2.38
CA LEU A 582 3.71 2.52 2.38
C LEU A 582 3.17 3.71 1.58
N THR A 583 1.87 3.77 1.34
CA THR A 583 1.27 4.89 0.56
C THR A 583 1.32 6.19 1.36
N SER A 584 0.95 6.13 2.64
CA SER A 584 1.10 7.28 3.54
C SER A 584 2.56 7.47 3.93
N LYS A 585 3.03 8.71 3.92
CA LYS A 585 4.40 9.11 4.27
C LYS A 585 4.49 9.91 5.56
N VAL A 586 3.45 9.85 6.40
CA VAL A 586 3.34 10.64 7.63
C VAL A 586 2.81 9.81 8.79
N SER A 587 3.34 10.03 9.99
CA SER A 587 2.69 9.67 11.24
C SER A 587 2.79 10.85 12.18
N ALA A 588 1.70 11.60 12.35
CA ALA A 588 1.79 12.90 13.02
C ALA A 588 0.52 13.33 13.75
N ASN A 589 0.69 14.24 14.72
CA ASN A 589 -0.39 14.90 15.46
C ASN A 589 -1.28 13.92 16.24
N THR A 590 -0.68 12.90 16.84
CA THR A 590 -1.41 11.94 17.67
C THR A 590 -1.44 12.37 19.14
N LEU A 591 -2.62 12.43 19.74
CA LEU A 591 -2.83 12.65 21.17
C LEU A 591 -3.05 11.32 21.88
N VAL A 592 -2.29 11.03 22.94
CA VAL A 592 -2.42 9.82 23.76
C VAL A 592 -2.65 10.24 25.21
N TYR A 593 -3.87 10.10 25.73
CA TYR A 593 -4.20 10.66 27.03
C TYR A 593 -5.25 9.89 27.84
N ASP A 594 -5.23 10.06 29.16
CA ASP A 594 -6.20 9.43 30.07
C ASP A 594 -6.32 7.89 29.92
N ASN A 595 -5.25 7.21 29.49
CA ASN A 595 -5.22 5.75 29.37
C ASN A 595 -4.59 5.09 30.61
N ILE A 596 -4.97 3.84 30.85
CA ILE A 596 -4.29 2.93 31.77
C ILE A 596 -3.43 1.97 30.93
N VAL A 597 -2.11 2.07 31.07
CA VAL A 597 -1.14 1.29 30.29
C VAL A 597 -0.23 0.51 31.23
N GLU A 598 -0.55 -0.77 31.44
CA GLU A 598 0.05 -1.53 32.54
C GLU A 598 0.40 -2.96 32.21
N ASP A 599 1.45 -3.48 32.84
CA ASP A 599 1.80 -4.89 32.79
C ASP A 599 1.95 -5.44 31.35
N ASN A 600 2.30 -4.58 30.37
CA ASN A 600 2.50 -4.96 28.97
C ASN A 600 3.85 -5.69 28.82
N ASN A 601 3.88 -6.91 29.36
CA ASN A 601 5.06 -7.76 29.50
C ASN A 601 4.93 -9.10 28.74
N HIS A 602 3.90 -9.22 27.90
CA HIS A 602 3.63 -10.43 27.13
C HIS A 602 4.81 -10.74 26.21
N GLU A 603 5.12 -12.02 26.02
CA GLU A 603 6.17 -12.43 25.08
C GLU A 603 5.77 -12.04 23.65
N ASN A 604 6.70 -11.54 22.83
CA ASN A 604 6.39 -11.27 21.43
C ASN A 604 6.17 -12.60 20.71
N PHE A 605 4.97 -12.80 20.16
CA PHE A 605 4.57 -14.00 19.42
C PHE A 605 4.22 -13.71 17.95
N ALA A 606 4.69 -12.59 17.41
CA ALA A 606 4.43 -12.22 16.02
C ALA A 606 4.97 -13.27 15.04
N PRO A 607 4.31 -13.45 13.89
CA PRO A 607 4.79 -14.36 12.85
C PRO A 607 6.22 -14.02 12.41
N PRO A 608 7.07 -15.01 12.10
CA PRO A 608 8.42 -14.76 11.61
C PRO A 608 8.43 -13.84 10.38
N GLY A 609 9.17 -12.74 10.45
CA GLY A 609 9.29 -11.77 9.36
C GLY A 609 8.26 -10.62 9.41
N ALA A 610 7.28 -10.67 10.32
CA ALA A 610 6.41 -9.51 10.58
C ALA A 610 7.22 -8.39 11.27
N ILE A 611 6.93 -7.13 10.90
CA ILE A 611 7.60 -5.96 11.49
C ILE A 611 7.34 -5.89 13.00
N ALA A 612 6.14 -6.23 13.46
CA ALA A 612 5.81 -6.31 14.89
C ALA A 612 6.72 -7.26 15.69
N GLY A 613 7.37 -8.23 15.03
CA GLY A 613 8.36 -9.11 15.64
C GLY A 613 9.62 -8.40 16.15
N ILE A 614 9.88 -7.15 15.73
CA ILE A 614 10.99 -6.34 16.23
C ILE A 614 10.64 -5.60 17.54
N ALA A 615 9.35 -5.52 17.88
CA ALA A 615 8.90 -4.77 19.04
C ALA A 615 9.34 -5.45 20.34
N PRO A 616 10.10 -4.77 21.22
CA PRO A 616 10.57 -5.37 22.46
C PRO A 616 9.41 -5.51 23.44
N SER A 617 9.33 -6.67 24.09
CA SER A 617 8.35 -6.90 25.15
C SER A 617 8.62 -5.98 26.35
N GLY A 618 7.57 -5.52 27.02
CA GLY A 618 7.73 -4.71 28.24
C GLY A 618 7.60 -3.21 28.06
N VAL A 619 7.00 -2.75 26.95
CA VAL A 619 6.89 -1.32 26.65
C VAL A 619 5.46 -0.87 26.85
N GLY A 620 5.26 0.22 27.61
CA GLY A 620 3.95 0.83 27.77
C GLY A 620 3.50 1.54 26.49
N ILE A 621 4.12 2.70 26.21
CA ILE A 621 3.84 3.54 25.03
C ILE A 621 5.12 3.68 24.19
N LEU A 622 5.03 3.40 22.89
CA LEU A 622 6.15 3.52 21.95
C LEU A 622 5.79 4.51 20.82
N LEU A 623 6.62 5.54 20.65
CA LEU A 623 6.60 6.45 19.51
C LEU A 623 7.83 6.15 18.63
N LEU A 624 7.60 5.71 17.40
CA LEU A 624 8.67 5.39 16.44
C LEU A 624 8.55 6.25 15.18
N ALA A 625 9.49 7.18 15.00
CA ALA A 625 9.50 8.20 13.93
C ALA A 625 8.17 8.97 13.80
N THR A 626 7.49 9.17 14.92
CA THR A 626 6.23 9.91 14.99
C THR A 626 6.50 11.37 15.27
N ASP A 627 5.76 12.24 14.60
CA ASP A 627 5.89 13.69 14.73
C ASP A 627 4.74 14.32 15.50
N ASN A 628 5.06 15.33 16.31
CA ASN A 628 4.11 16.19 17.01
C ASN A 628 3.07 15.40 17.82
N ALA A 629 3.42 14.21 18.33
CA ALA A 629 2.54 13.50 19.24
C ALA A 629 2.58 14.13 20.65
N GLU A 630 1.46 14.08 21.35
CA GLU A 630 1.32 14.57 22.71
C GLU A 630 0.85 13.43 23.62
N VAL A 631 1.64 13.08 24.63
CA VAL A 631 1.38 11.97 25.56
C VAL A 631 1.21 12.53 26.97
N TYR A 632 -0.01 12.49 27.51
CA TYR A 632 -0.32 13.16 28.78
C TYR A 632 -1.43 12.54 29.61
N HIS A 633 -1.41 12.74 30.93
CA HIS A 633 -2.42 12.21 31.87
C HIS A 633 -2.64 10.69 31.84
N ASN A 634 -1.68 9.90 31.33
CA ASN A 634 -1.78 8.45 31.36
C ASN A 634 -1.27 7.88 32.70
N GLU A 635 -1.86 6.76 33.14
CA GLU A 635 -1.30 5.91 34.22
C GLU A 635 -0.46 4.79 33.57
N ILE A 636 0.87 4.89 33.71
CA ILE A 636 1.83 4.00 33.04
C ILE A 636 2.62 3.22 34.09
N ARG A 637 2.38 1.91 34.22
CA ARG A 637 2.95 1.13 35.33
C ARG A 637 3.32 -0.31 35.00
N ASN A 638 4.29 -0.85 35.75
CA ASN A 638 4.69 -2.26 35.74
C ASN A 638 5.21 -2.81 34.39
N ASN A 639 5.60 -1.95 33.45
CA ASN A 639 6.16 -2.38 32.16
C ASN A 639 7.68 -2.66 32.32
N LYS A 640 8.13 -3.88 32.02
CA LYS A 640 9.48 -4.36 32.37
C LYS A 640 10.61 -3.61 31.67
N THR A 641 10.40 -3.14 30.44
CA THR A 641 11.40 -2.46 29.60
C THR A 641 11.37 -0.96 29.81
N THR A 642 10.23 -0.31 29.63
CA THR A 642 10.05 1.13 29.88
C THR A 642 8.58 1.50 29.94
N GLY A 643 8.27 2.66 30.54
CA GLY A 643 6.93 3.23 30.49
C GLY A 643 6.66 3.83 29.11
N THR A 644 7.50 4.77 28.70
CA THR A 644 7.39 5.47 27.41
C THR A 644 8.71 5.40 26.66
N ALA A 645 8.65 5.25 25.33
CA ALA A 645 9.80 5.22 24.44
C ALA A 645 9.60 6.16 23.24
N VAL A 646 10.63 6.91 22.86
CA VAL A 646 10.66 7.77 21.67
C VAL A 646 11.93 7.47 20.88
N PHE A 647 11.78 6.91 19.68
CA PHE A 647 12.89 6.43 18.86
C PHE A 647 12.72 6.84 17.39
N SER A 648 13.84 7.05 16.72
CA SER A 648 13.91 7.09 15.26
C SER A 648 13.80 5.70 14.65
N LEU A 649 13.36 5.63 13.40
CA LEU A 649 13.31 4.38 12.65
C LEU A 649 14.68 3.71 12.58
N THR A 650 15.73 4.49 12.29
CA THR A 650 17.07 3.99 11.99
C THR A 650 17.86 3.62 13.25
N SER A 651 17.59 4.24 14.39
CA SER A 651 18.28 3.89 15.65
C SER A 651 17.93 2.49 16.17
N THR A 652 16.83 1.91 15.70
CA THR A 652 16.47 0.51 15.97
C THR A 652 17.42 -0.49 15.33
N GLY A 653 18.15 -0.08 14.28
CA GLY A 653 18.95 -0.96 13.43
C GLY A 653 18.12 -1.87 12.52
N ALA A 654 16.78 -1.77 12.54
CA ALA A 654 15.90 -2.53 11.67
C ALA A 654 15.74 -1.91 10.27
N PHE A 655 16.07 -0.63 10.13
CA PHE A 655 15.93 0.13 8.88
C PHE A 655 17.22 0.87 8.53
N ASP A 656 17.67 0.77 7.29
CA ASP A 656 18.80 1.55 6.77
C ASP A 656 18.30 2.94 6.34
N VAL A 657 19.01 3.98 6.75
CA VAL A 657 18.70 5.38 6.41
C VAL A 657 18.69 5.64 4.90
N ASN A 658 19.39 4.83 4.12
CA ASN A 658 19.44 4.95 2.66
C ASN A 658 18.30 4.19 1.95
N GLU A 659 17.53 3.38 2.69
CA GLU A 659 16.46 2.53 2.16
C GLU A 659 15.06 2.99 2.59
N VAL A 660 14.97 4.01 3.47
CA VAL A 660 13.70 4.62 3.89
C VAL A 660 13.29 5.75 2.96
N ASP A 661 11.99 5.81 2.65
CA ASP A 661 11.37 6.84 1.82
C ASP A 661 10.44 7.78 2.62
N VAL A 662 10.69 7.86 3.93
CA VAL A 662 10.00 8.68 4.93
C VAL A 662 11.00 9.41 5.81
N GLY A 663 10.54 10.44 6.52
CA GLY A 663 11.32 11.06 7.60
C GLY A 663 11.55 10.06 8.75
N PRO A 664 12.80 9.68 9.08
CA PRO A 664 13.05 8.65 10.08
C PRO A 664 13.09 9.18 11.52
N LEU A 665 13.01 10.49 11.74
CA LEU A 665 13.25 11.11 13.06
C LEU A 665 11.92 11.38 13.77
N PRO A 666 11.84 11.20 15.11
CA PRO A 666 10.65 11.55 15.86
C PRO A 666 10.73 13.02 16.27
N GLU A 667 9.94 13.93 15.71
CA GLU A 667 10.09 15.37 15.94
C GLU A 667 8.91 16.00 16.68
N GLY A 668 9.15 17.05 17.46
CA GLY A 668 8.11 17.88 18.06
C GLY A 668 7.27 17.23 19.18
N ASN A 669 7.54 15.97 19.52
CA ASN A 669 6.75 15.21 20.49
C ASN A 669 6.78 15.85 21.88
N TRP A 670 5.69 15.72 22.62
CA TRP A 670 5.54 16.31 23.94
C TRP A 670 4.97 15.31 24.95
N ILE A 671 5.80 14.94 25.92
CA ILE A 671 5.45 13.99 26.98
C ILE A 671 5.38 14.76 28.30
N HIS A 672 4.23 14.80 28.95
CA HIS A 672 4.04 15.57 30.18
C HIS A 672 2.85 15.08 31.01
N ASP A 673 2.88 15.37 32.31
CA ASP A 673 1.76 15.11 33.22
C ASP A 673 1.27 13.66 33.25
N ASN A 674 2.13 12.68 32.96
CA ASN A 674 1.82 11.26 33.12
C ASN A 674 2.23 10.76 34.52
N THR A 675 1.63 9.66 34.97
CA THR A 675 2.02 8.99 36.22
C THR A 675 2.79 7.71 35.91
N TYR A 676 4.07 7.68 36.26
CA TYR A 676 4.92 6.50 36.11
C TYR A 676 5.06 5.74 37.43
N THR A 677 4.94 4.42 37.40
CA THR A 677 5.19 3.58 38.59
C THR A 677 5.79 2.23 38.19
N ASN A 678 6.97 1.90 38.71
CA ASN A 678 7.58 0.57 38.57
C ASN A 678 7.76 0.14 37.10
N ASN A 679 8.23 1.04 36.22
CA ASN A 679 8.63 0.67 34.87
C ASN A 679 10.15 0.49 34.79
N GLY A 680 10.63 -0.18 33.74
CA GLY A 680 12.06 -0.31 33.48
C GLY A 680 12.82 -1.02 34.60
N TYR A 681 12.36 -2.21 34.99
CA TYR A 681 13.00 -3.02 36.04
C TYR A 681 13.66 -4.30 35.53
N ASP A 682 13.31 -4.77 34.34
CA ASP A 682 13.92 -5.94 33.68
C ASP A 682 13.73 -5.84 32.17
N ALA A 683 14.53 -4.98 31.53
CA ALA A 683 14.39 -4.73 30.10
C ALA A 683 14.59 -5.99 29.25
N ASP A 684 13.86 -6.01 28.13
CA ASP A 684 13.96 -7.02 27.10
C ASP A 684 15.44 -7.27 26.71
N PRO A 685 15.85 -8.52 26.44
CA PRO A 685 17.19 -8.82 25.97
C PRO A 685 17.67 -7.96 24.81
N PHE A 686 16.80 -7.63 23.84
CA PHE A 686 17.13 -6.75 22.73
C PHE A 686 17.61 -5.37 23.23
N VAL A 687 16.81 -4.71 24.06
CA VAL A 687 17.12 -3.38 24.62
C VAL A 687 18.35 -3.42 25.53
N ARG A 688 18.51 -4.47 26.34
CA ARG A 688 19.71 -4.65 27.18
C ARG A 688 20.98 -4.79 26.37
N ASN A 689 20.91 -5.49 25.23
CA ASN A 689 22.07 -5.70 24.35
C ASN A 689 22.50 -4.42 23.63
N LEU A 690 21.59 -3.46 23.44
CA LEU A 690 21.93 -2.11 22.97
C LEU A 690 22.66 -1.27 24.04
N GLY A 691 22.81 -1.79 25.27
CA GLY A 691 23.47 -1.09 26.37
C GLY A 691 22.65 0.06 26.95
N ILE A 692 21.36 0.14 26.59
CA ILE A 692 20.42 1.15 27.07
C ILE A 692 20.03 0.80 28.52
N PRO A 693 20.29 1.70 29.50
CA PRO A 693 19.83 1.52 30.88
C PRO A 693 18.31 1.49 30.97
N THR A 694 17.80 0.86 32.02
CA THR A 694 16.36 0.86 32.28
C THR A 694 15.91 2.20 32.88
N ALA A 695 14.73 2.67 32.48
CA ALA A 695 14.14 3.92 32.94
C ALA A 695 12.62 3.92 32.70
N ASP A 696 11.91 4.89 33.27
CA ASP A 696 10.50 5.14 32.96
C ASP A 696 10.32 5.71 31.54
N ILE A 697 11.30 6.51 31.08
CA ILE A 697 11.31 7.14 29.76
C ILE A 697 12.62 6.78 29.04
N LEU A 698 12.51 6.24 27.83
CA LEU A 698 13.63 6.05 26.92
C LEU A 698 13.49 6.99 25.72
N TRP A 699 14.52 7.77 25.44
CA TRP A 699 14.62 8.58 24.24
C TRP A 699 16.00 8.37 23.63
N ASP A 700 16.06 8.06 22.33
CA ASP A 700 17.32 7.81 21.63
C ASP A 700 18.15 9.09 21.37
N GLY A 701 17.61 10.25 21.73
CA GLY A 701 18.29 11.53 21.55
C GLY A 701 18.11 12.14 20.16
N THR A 702 17.33 11.51 19.29
CA THR A 702 17.08 11.95 17.92
C THR A 702 15.82 12.80 17.80
N GLY A 703 15.71 13.49 16.66
CA GLY A 703 14.59 14.36 16.31
C GLY A 703 14.54 15.68 17.09
N MET A 704 14.13 16.75 16.40
CA MET A 704 14.12 18.08 17.00
C MET A 704 12.89 18.33 17.86
N ASN A 705 13.02 19.29 18.78
CA ASN A 705 11.90 19.88 19.52
C ASN A 705 11.07 18.92 20.40
N ASN A 706 11.51 17.67 20.57
CA ASN A 706 10.97 16.79 21.59
C ASN A 706 11.05 17.45 22.98
N ARG A 707 10.02 17.26 23.79
CA ARG A 707 9.85 17.88 25.11
C ARG A 707 9.33 16.89 26.12
N PHE A 708 9.89 16.93 27.33
CA PHE A 708 9.59 16.02 28.41
C PHE A 708 9.47 16.81 29.71
N ASN A 709 8.29 16.83 30.32
CA ASN A 709 8.03 17.50 31.61
C ASN A 709 7.49 16.48 32.62
N GLU A 710 8.36 15.56 33.05
CA GLU A 710 8.01 14.42 33.91
C GLU A 710 8.89 14.41 35.17
N GLU A 711 8.55 15.24 36.17
CA GLU A 711 9.43 15.51 37.32
C GLU A 711 9.75 14.27 38.19
N SER A 712 8.88 13.27 38.17
CA SER A 712 8.99 12.07 39.00
C SER A 712 9.51 10.84 38.25
N ALA A 713 9.64 10.91 36.93
CA ALA A 713 10.06 9.80 36.08
C ALA A 713 11.59 9.73 35.97
N THR A 714 12.13 8.52 35.96
CA THR A 714 13.52 8.29 35.54
C THR A 714 13.60 8.32 34.01
N SER A 715 14.71 8.81 33.45
CA SER A 715 14.90 8.84 32.00
C SER A 715 16.28 8.35 31.57
N PHE A 716 16.34 7.79 30.36
CA PHE A 716 17.56 7.66 29.59
C PHE A 716 17.38 8.40 28.25
N PRO A 717 18.24 9.39 27.94
CA PRO A 717 19.34 9.90 28.76
C PRO A 717 18.84 10.51 30.10
N PRO A 718 19.70 10.60 31.14
CA PRO A 718 19.31 11.11 32.47
C PRO A 718 18.85 12.58 32.50
N MET A 719 19.01 13.29 31.39
CA MET A 719 18.54 14.66 31.21
C MET A 719 17.82 14.72 29.87
N VAL A 720 16.54 15.05 29.92
CA VAL A 720 15.70 15.23 28.74
C VAL A 720 15.29 16.69 28.60
N PRO A 721 15.11 17.20 27.38
CA PRO A 721 14.74 18.60 27.15
C PRO A 721 13.33 18.89 27.66
N GLY A 722 13.18 19.86 28.57
CA GLY A 722 11.85 20.33 28.99
C GLY A 722 11.33 21.47 28.12
N ASP A 723 10.03 21.75 28.19
CA ASP A 723 9.39 22.83 27.40
C ASP A 723 9.98 24.22 27.70
N GLY A 724 10.40 24.46 28.94
CA GLY A 724 11.04 25.71 29.36
C GLY A 724 12.47 25.94 28.83
N TRP A 725 13.08 24.96 28.13
CA TRP A 725 14.43 25.12 27.59
C TRP A 725 14.42 26.02 26.35
N PRO A 726 15.31 27.04 26.27
CA PRO A 726 15.46 27.84 25.04
C PRO A 726 15.81 26.97 23.83
N ASN A 727 15.29 27.30 22.65
CA ASN A 727 15.50 26.49 21.43
C ASN A 727 16.98 26.21 21.12
N PHE A 728 17.86 27.21 21.31
CA PHE A 728 19.30 27.03 21.09
C PHE A 728 19.93 26.02 22.06
N VAL A 729 19.36 25.88 23.28
CA VAL A 729 19.84 24.92 24.27
C VAL A 729 19.41 23.51 23.90
N ARG A 730 18.13 23.33 23.54
CA ARG A 730 17.61 22.04 23.05
C ARG A 730 18.40 21.55 21.83
N ARG A 731 18.63 22.44 20.86
CA ARG A 731 19.43 22.14 19.67
C ARG A 731 20.87 21.77 20.00
N GLY A 732 21.55 22.57 20.82
CA GLY A 732 22.93 22.29 21.22
C GLY A 732 23.06 20.96 21.97
N TYR A 733 22.09 20.64 22.84
CA TYR A 733 22.05 19.38 23.56
C TYR A 733 21.83 18.19 22.62
N THR A 734 20.80 18.25 21.76
CA THR A 734 20.45 17.19 20.80
C THR A 734 21.60 16.89 19.85
N ASN A 735 22.25 17.93 19.28
CA ASN A 735 23.40 17.75 18.39
C ASN A 735 24.62 17.13 19.10
N ILE A 736 24.86 17.48 20.37
CA ILE A 736 25.95 16.85 21.15
C ILE A 736 25.61 15.39 21.45
N LEU A 737 24.36 15.11 21.82
CA LEU A 737 23.92 13.76 22.14
C LEU A 737 23.99 12.86 20.91
N GLY A 738 23.44 13.30 19.77
CA GLY A 738 23.54 12.57 18.50
C GLY A 738 24.99 12.29 18.11
N PHE A 739 25.89 13.30 18.18
CA PHE A 739 27.31 13.09 17.93
C PHE A 739 27.94 12.06 18.88
N LEU A 740 27.56 12.04 20.15
CA LEU A 740 28.10 11.06 21.11
C LEU A 740 27.58 9.65 20.83
N VAL A 741 26.31 9.52 20.45
CA VAL A 741 25.69 8.25 20.08
C VAL A 741 26.38 7.68 18.84
N ASP A 742 26.58 8.47 17.78
CA ASP A 742 27.28 8.10 16.53
C ASP A 742 28.75 7.68 16.72
N GLN A 743 29.38 8.02 17.85
CA GLN A 743 30.78 7.67 18.14
C GLN A 743 30.92 6.49 19.09
N LEU A 744 29.83 6.10 19.75
CA LEU A 744 29.81 5.04 20.78
C LEU A 744 29.13 3.75 20.29
N LEU A 745 28.22 3.88 19.33
CA LEU A 745 27.66 2.79 18.52
C LEU A 745 28.48 2.66 17.22
#